data_AF-A0AAD9DUR6-F1
#
_entry.id   AF-A0AAD9DUR6-F1
#
_cell.length_a   1.000
_cell.length_b   1.000
_cell.length_c   1.000
_cell.angle_alpha   90.00
_cell.angle_beta   90.00
_cell.angle_gamma   90.00
#
_symmetry.space_group_name_H-M   'P 1'
#
loop_
_entity.id
_entity.type
_entity.pdbx_description
1 polymer ?
#
loop_
_entity_poly.entity_id
_entity_poly.type
_entity_poly.pdbx_seq_one_letter_code
_entity_poly.pdbx_strand_id
1 'polypeptide(L)'
;MTQPLSAMMEAVQGVRAEGLKTAVLSNNFLLPGGNSFLPLDPSLFDVIIESCKVGMCKPDPRIYLLCADRLGVLPQEAVFLDDLCFNVEAAERVGMHGIVVKDPISAVKELEQVLNMSLSGFVTGTRSVRSSQQLPVDRLAQYLDKAIQVPHADPITVRQISQSHFDSAYLLTCGGSHLVLKKKPNTESLRKECRLLKGLKGVGVPVPDVLAQCEVASVLDTPFYLTSYSQGHIFNNPFLPGLAPDRKRSIYETMVQTLCQIHRVDLKTTGLEDLREPGNFMKSQVKRWAQRYKASTSQPSPAMNRLIDWLLLHLPQQQRTTLLHGDYSEKPLILGWQEALFVPFGTAKFAVQLHFTYRLDNLLFDSEKSVVRAVLGWGLSTVGDPIVDLACSCMSLYETCNPASQPGNELALNGVPSAEEMFELYSRTMGLESIPNWQFYMSFSFFRQAVILQSNHANSLNGNGLAARVKWRPWQNWHGTLPLKRASVSSMPCPELQGFEQKDNGQHLLTSAQAILLDSGLLSVSCCALQATMLRTGISRTLRPVSRISACTYSAAAIPAPNTQPDIHYNKLFINNEWHDAVNKKTFPTINPATGEVICQVAEGDKADVDKAVKAAKGAFRLGSPWRRMDASDRGMLLHRLADCIERDAAYLAALETLDNGKPYAVAYTVDVPMVLKCLRYYAGWADKWEGKTIPIDGDYFCYTRHEPIGVCGQIIPWNFPLLMQAWKLGPALATGNTVVMKVAEQTPLTALYVASLIKEVGFPPGVVNIVPGMGPSAGAAIASHMDVDKVGQLIQQTSGASNLKKVTLELGGKSPNIILSDANMDEAVDQANMAIFFNQGQCCCAGSRTYVQESIYNEFVERSVERAKKRVVGDPFNLKTEHGPQVDDEQYQKILSYINSGKHEGAKLLCGGSAAADRGYFIQPTIFGDVQDNMKIAREEIFGPVMQILKFKSVEEVILRANDTKYGLAAAVFTTDINKAQYISNSLRAGTVWINCYNVFGVQAPFGGYKASGTGRELGEYGLENYTEVKTVTIKIPQKNS
;
A
#
# COMPACT_ATOMS: atom_id res chain seq x y z
N MET A 1 16.62 38.36 2.77
CA MET A 1 17.98 37.96 2.40
C MET A 1 17.86 36.72 1.54
N THR A 2 18.45 36.72 0.35
CA THR A 2 18.31 35.66 -0.66
C THR A 2 19.64 35.49 -1.36
N GLN A 3 20.06 34.23 -1.58
CA GLN A 3 21.47 33.80 -1.55
C GLN A 3 22.07 33.94 -0.13
N PRO A 4 22.92 33.00 0.35
CA PRO A 4 23.60 31.93 -0.39
C PRO A 4 23.04 30.52 -0.09
N LEU A 5 22.54 29.84 -1.13
CA LEU A 5 22.28 28.39 -1.10
C LEU A 5 22.38 27.77 -2.52
N SER A 6 22.99 28.50 -3.46
CA SER A 6 22.99 28.17 -4.89
C SER A 6 24.19 27.32 -5.31
N ALA A 7 25.42 27.77 -5.07
CA ALA A 7 26.64 27.18 -5.65
C ALA A 7 26.78 25.65 -5.48
N MET A 8 26.53 25.11 -4.28
CA MET A 8 26.58 23.66 -4.06
C MET A 8 25.40 22.90 -4.70
N MET A 9 24.22 23.52 -4.81
CA MET A 9 23.07 22.91 -5.50
C MET A 9 23.26 22.93 -7.02
N GLU A 10 23.81 24.02 -7.55
CA GLU A 10 24.22 24.15 -8.95
C GLU A 10 25.31 23.14 -9.30
N ALA A 11 26.33 22.98 -8.44
CA ALA A 11 27.37 21.96 -8.61
C ALA A 11 26.81 20.53 -8.60
N VAL A 12 25.93 20.18 -7.65
CA VAL A 12 25.24 18.87 -7.64
C VAL A 12 24.41 18.66 -8.90
N GLN A 13 23.72 19.69 -9.42
CA GLN A 13 22.99 19.60 -10.69
C GLN A 13 23.93 19.43 -11.89
N GLY A 14 25.07 20.11 -11.93
CA GLY A 14 26.11 19.95 -12.95
C GLY A 14 26.71 18.54 -12.97
N VAL A 15 27.11 18.02 -11.80
CA VAL A 15 27.62 16.65 -11.61
C VAL A 15 26.63 15.62 -12.16
N ARG A 16 25.34 15.72 -11.79
CA ARG A 16 24.28 14.85 -12.33
C ARG A 16 24.11 14.98 -13.85
N ALA A 17 24.24 16.19 -14.38
CA ALA A 17 24.04 16.46 -15.79
C ALA A 17 25.20 15.98 -16.68
N GLU A 18 26.41 15.83 -16.12
CA GLU A 18 27.52 15.11 -16.76
C GLU A 18 27.43 13.58 -16.57
N GLY A 19 26.38 13.09 -15.92
CA GLY A 19 26.07 11.66 -15.77
C GLY A 19 26.77 10.98 -14.59
N LEU A 20 27.40 11.75 -13.70
CA LEU A 20 27.93 11.27 -12.43
C LEU A 20 26.78 11.09 -11.42
N LYS A 21 26.91 10.10 -10.54
CA LYS A 21 25.91 9.79 -9.51
C LYS A 21 26.12 10.65 -8.27
N THR A 22 25.04 11.01 -7.58
CA THR A 22 25.09 11.81 -6.34
C THR A 22 24.37 11.11 -5.19
N ALA A 23 24.95 11.17 -3.99
CA ALA A 23 24.33 10.68 -2.76
C ALA A 23 24.28 11.76 -1.68
N VAL A 24 23.37 11.59 -0.72
CA VAL A 24 23.36 12.35 0.53
C VAL A 24 23.38 11.40 1.72
N LEU A 25 24.31 11.65 2.65
CA LEU A 25 24.54 10.89 3.87
C LEU A 25 24.24 11.77 5.09
N SER A 26 22.98 11.73 5.54
CA SER A 26 22.50 12.51 6.68
C SER A 26 22.36 11.64 7.93
N ASN A 27 22.54 12.23 9.10
CA ASN A 27 22.20 11.56 10.37
C ASN A 27 20.67 11.46 10.53
N ASN A 28 19.90 12.44 10.04
CA ASN A 28 18.44 12.41 10.00
C ASN A 28 17.89 13.28 8.84
N PHE A 29 16.90 12.80 8.10
CA PHE A 29 16.20 13.59 7.06
C PHE A 29 14.87 14.20 7.56
N LEU A 30 14.38 13.77 8.72
CA LEU A 30 13.07 14.14 9.28
C LEU A 30 13.18 14.55 10.76
N LEU A 31 13.34 15.84 11.01
CA LEU A 31 13.15 16.42 12.35
C LEU A 31 11.65 16.65 12.63
N PRO A 32 11.19 16.46 13.89
CA PRO A 32 9.82 16.82 14.28
C PRO A 32 9.56 18.31 14.01
N GLY A 33 8.56 18.63 13.18
CA GLY A 33 8.24 20.00 12.77
C GLY A 33 8.65 20.37 11.34
N GLY A 34 9.29 19.48 10.57
CA GLY A 34 9.40 19.60 9.11
C GLY A 34 10.43 20.59 8.56
N ASN A 35 11.10 21.37 9.42
CA ASN A 35 12.17 22.29 9.01
C ASN A 35 13.54 21.60 9.07
N SER A 36 14.11 21.33 7.89
CA SER A 36 15.53 20.99 7.71
C SER A 36 16.34 22.27 7.47
N PHE A 37 17.58 22.34 7.97
CA PHE A 37 18.52 23.41 7.62
C PHE A 37 19.00 23.36 6.16
N LEU A 38 18.76 22.25 5.47
CA LEU A 38 19.02 22.08 4.03
C LEU A 38 17.71 21.69 3.32
N PRO A 39 17.09 22.57 2.51
CA PRO A 39 15.91 22.27 1.70
C PRO A 39 16.32 21.51 0.43
N LEU A 40 16.93 20.34 0.62
CA LEU A 40 17.39 19.47 -0.45
C LEU A 40 16.22 18.62 -0.97
N ASP A 41 15.81 18.88 -2.22
CA ASP A 41 14.87 18.02 -2.93
C ASP A 41 15.48 16.60 -3.08
N PRO A 42 14.80 15.55 -2.56
CA PRO A 42 15.23 14.15 -2.73
C PRO A 42 15.46 13.73 -4.19
N SER A 43 14.90 14.43 -5.20
CA SER A 43 15.15 14.15 -6.62
C SER A 43 16.58 14.46 -7.09
N LEU A 44 17.36 15.20 -6.30
CA LEU A 44 18.75 15.59 -6.58
C LEU A 44 19.79 14.53 -6.15
N PHE A 45 19.37 13.37 -5.67
CA PHE A 45 20.25 12.29 -5.25
C PHE A 45 19.74 10.92 -5.75
N ASP A 46 20.65 10.09 -6.25
CA ASP A 46 20.36 8.71 -6.65
C ASP A 46 20.28 7.78 -5.42
N VAL A 47 20.97 8.16 -4.33
CA VAL A 47 21.03 7.42 -3.07
C VAL A 47 20.87 8.36 -1.89
N ILE A 48 19.93 8.04 -1.00
CA ILE A 48 19.79 8.68 0.31
C ILE A 48 20.13 7.63 1.38
N ILE A 49 21.06 7.97 2.28
CA ILE A 49 21.33 7.18 3.48
C ILE A 49 21.06 8.05 4.70
N GLU A 50 20.09 7.61 5.49
CA GLU A 50 19.81 8.14 6.83
C GLU A 50 20.50 7.24 7.86
N SER A 51 21.53 7.75 8.52
CA SER A 51 22.42 6.96 9.38
C SER A 51 21.63 6.23 10.47
N CYS A 52 20.75 6.94 11.17
CA CYS A 52 19.88 6.37 12.21
C CYS A 52 18.91 5.29 11.71
N LYS A 53 18.58 5.23 10.41
CA LYS A 53 17.74 4.17 9.82
C LYS A 53 18.53 2.94 9.38
N VAL A 54 19.83 3.07 9.09
CA VAL A 54 20.72 1.95 8.72
C VAL A 54 21.51 1.39 9.91
N GLY A 55 21.25 1.87 11.13
CA GLY A 55 21.89 1.36 12.35
C GLY A 55 23.38 1.67 12.49
N MET A 56 23.89 2.64 11.71
CA MET A 56 25.28 3.09 11.72
C MET A 56 25.31 4.61 11.81
N CYS A 57 26.25 5.19 12.56
CA CYS A 57 26.36 6.63 12.72
C CYS A 57 27.70 7.12 12.14
N LYS A 58 27.72 8.31 11.52
CA LYS A 58 29.00 8.95 11.18
C LYS A 58 29.81 9.17 12.48
N PRO A 59 31.13 8.91 12.51
CA PRO A 59 32.01 8.61 11.39
C PRO A 59 32.37 7.11 11.22
N ASP A 60 31.45 6.15 11.43
CA ASP A 60 31.73 4.72 11.22
C ASP A 60 32.15 4.41 9.76
N PRO A 61 33.36 3.88 9.48
CA PRO A 61 33.85 3.59 8.16
C PRO A 61 32.89 2.77 7.27
N ARG A 62 32.09 1.89 7.87
CA ARG A 62 31.15 1.00 7.17
C ARG A 62 30.02 1.75 6.48
N ILE A 63 29.66 2.94 6.95
CA ILE A 63 28.58 3.73 6.36
C ILE A 63 28.98 4.35 5.02
N TYR A 64 30.25 4.69 4.84
CA TYR A 64 30.80 5.21 3.59
C TYR A 64 30.94 4.09 2.55
N LEU A 65 31.35 2.88 2.99
CA LEU A 65 31.33 1.68 2.15
C LEU A 65 29.90 1.35 1.66
N LEU A 66 28.89 1.41 2.54
CA LEU A 66 27.48 1.25 2.15
C LEU A 66 27.00 2.35 1.18
N CYS A 67 27.59 3.56 1.25
CA CYS A 67 27.28 4.65 0.33
C CYS A 67 27.85 4.37 -1.07
N ALA A 68 29.12 3.96 -1.17
CA ALA A 68 29.75 3.54 -2.42
C ALA A 68 29.04 2.33 -3.06
N ASP A 69 28.70 1.32 -2.26
CA ASP A 69 27.98 0.12 -2.69
C ASP A 69 26.59 0.45 -3.28
N ARG A 70 25.77 1.22 -2.56
CA ARG A 70 24.45 1.67 -3.07
C ARG A 70 24.56 2.57 -4.29
N LEU A 71 25.61 3.39 -4.37
CA LEU A 71 25.92 4.16 -5.57
C LEU A 71 26.41 3.25 -6.72
N GLY A 72 26.92 2.05 -6.45
CA GLY A 72 27.56 1.19 -7.45
C GLY A 72 28.77 1.88 -8.08
N VAL A 73 29.70 2.32 -7.23
CA VAL A 73 31.03 2.89 -7.56
C VAL A 73 32.05 2.35 -6.55
N LEU A 74 33.34 2.32 -6.90
CA LEU A 74 34.38 2.01 -5.92
C LEU A 74 34.63 3.22 -5.01
N PRO A 75 35.07 3.03 -3.74
CA PRO A 75 35.40 4.15 -2.86
C PRO A 75 36.45 5.10 -3.48
N GLN A 76 37.43 4.56 -4.22
CA GLN A 76 38.48 5.34 -4.89
C GLN A 76 37.98 6.15 -6.10
N GLU A 77 36.75 5.91 -6.55
CA GLU A 77 36.07 6.67 -7.60
C GLU A 77 35.11 7.73 -7.01
N ALA A 78 35.00 7.83 -5.68
CA ALA A 78 34.04 8.68 -4.98
C ALA A 78 34.70 9.86 -4.26
N VAL A 79 34.09 11.03 -4.40
CA VAL A 79 34.42 12.24 -3.62
C VAL A 79 33.40 12.40 -2.50
N PHE A 80 33.86 12.57 -1.27
CA PHE A 80 33.02 12.80 -0.10
C PHE A 80 33.21 14.23 0.44
N LEU A 81 32.10 14.95 0.60
CA LEU A 81 32.07 16.34 1.03
C LEU A 81 31.25 16.47 2.31
N ASP A 82 31.86 17.02 3.37
CA ASP A 82 31.26 17.19 4.70
C ASP A 82 31.93 18.40 5.38
N ASP A 83 31.22 19.09 6.28
CA ASP A 83 31.75 20.24 7.02
C ASP A 83 32.63 19.80 8.23
N LEU A 84 32.52 18.54 8.66
CA LEU A 84 33.19 18.01 9.83
C LEU A 84 34.39 17.14 9.43
N CYS A 85 35.61 17.64 9.71
CA CYS A 85 36.88 16.99 9.36
C CYS A 85 36.94 15.49 9.71
N PHE A 86 36.44 15.10 10.88
CA PHE A 86 36.45 13.70 11.33
C PHE A 86 35.51 12.76 10.55
N ASN A 87 34.51 13.29 9.84
CA ASN A 87 33.71 12.51 8.88
C ASN A 87 34.52 12.27 7.61
N VAL A 88 35.19 13.32 7.12
CA VAL A 88 36.03 13.28 5.91
C VAL A 88 37.20 12.30 6.09
N GLU A 89 37.94 12.39 7.19
CA GLU A 89 39.00 11.44 7.55
C GLU A 89 38.54 9.98 7.57
N ALA A 90 37.28 9.71 7.92
CA ALA A 90 36.75 8.35 7.98
C ALA A 90 36.31 7.82 6.60
N ALA A 91 35.93 8.71 5.69
CA ALA A 91 35.73 8.38 4.27
C ALA A 91 37.08 8.12 3.56
N GLU A 92 38.10 8.92 3.86
CA GLU A 92 39.48 8.73 3.36
C GLU A 92 40.07 7.40 3.82
N ARG A 93 39.82 6.98 5.07
CA ARG A 93 40.23 5.66 5.59
C ARG A 93 39.62 4.46 4.85
N VAL A 94 38.54 4.65 4.09
CA VAL A 94 37.99 3.61 3.18
C VAL A 94 38.34 3.85 1.71
N GLY A 95 39.16 4.87 1.42
CA GLY A 95 39.73 5.16 0.11
C GLY A 95 39.00 6.24 -0.70
N MET A 96 38.03 6.97 -0.12
CA MET A 96 37.38 8.09 -0.80
C MET A 96 38.28 9.34 -0.85
N HIS A 97 38.06 10.21 -1.84
CA HIS A 97 38.69 11.53 -1.85
C HIS A 97 37.90 12.49 -0.97
N GLY A 98 38.53 13.04 0.07
CA GLY A 98 37.87 13.90 1.05
C GLY A 98 37.98 15.39 0.73
N ILE A 99 36.86 16.13 0.82
CA ILE A 99 36.84 17.60 0.75
C ILE A 99 36.14 18.15 2.01
N VAL A 100 36.87 18.92 2.82
CA VAL A 100 36.33 19.55 4.05
C VAL A 100 35.68 20.90 3.68
N VAL A 101 34.34 20.95 3.68
CA VAL A 101 33.58 22.10 3.17
C VAL A 101 33.57 23.25 4.19
N LYS A 102 34.63 24.07 4.16
CA LYS A 102 34.75 25.30 4.99
C LYS A 102 34.00 26.49 4.38
N ASP A 103 33.98 26.60 3.05
CA ASP A 103 33.10 27.51 2.33
C ASP A 103 32.62 26.90 1.00
N PRO A 104 31.40 27.20 0.53
CA PRO A 104 30.84 26.61 -0.69
C PRO A 104 31.59 26.92 -1.99
N ILE A 105 32.31 28.05 -2.09
CA ILE A 105 32.89 28.51 -3.37
C ILE A 105 34.27 27.88 -3.57
N SER A 106 35.08 27.78 -2.52
CA SER A 106 36.35 27.04 -2.56
C SER A 106 36.12 25.55 -2.74
N ALA A 107 35.14 24.97 -2.04
CA ALA A 107 34.81 23.54 -2.16
C ALA A 107 34.32 23.17 -3.57
N VAL A 108 33.56 24.04 -4.25
CA VAL A 108 33.20 23.83 -5.67
C VAL A 108 34.43 23.87 -6.58
N LYS A 109 35.38 24.80 -6.38
CA LYS A 109 36.62 24.86 -7.19
C LYS A 109 37.53 23.65 -6.97
N GLU A 110 37.60 23.14 -5.75
CA GLU A 110 38.32 21.91 -5.41
C GLU A 110 37.65 20.70 -6.08
N LEU A 111 36.31 20.63 -6.06
CA LEU A 111 35.54 19.62 -6.78
C LEU A 111 35.68 19.73 -8.32
N GLU A 112 35.73 20.94 -8.89
CA GLU A 112 36.00 21.17 -10.32
C GLU A 112 37.38 20.63 -10.73
N GLN A 113 38.39 20.77 -9.87
CA GLN A 113 39.74 20.23 -10.09
C GLN A 113 39.77 18.70 -9.99
N VAL A 114 39.13 18.13 -8.96
CA VAL A 114 39.09 16.68 -8.73
C VAL A 114 38.31 15.94 -9.84
N LEU A 115 37.21 16.53 -10.32
CA LEU A 115 36.41 15.97 -11.41
C LEU A 115 36.91 16.38 -12.81
N ASN A 116 37.90 17.27 -12.90
CA ASN A 116 38.45 17.84 -14.13
C ASN A 116 37.37 18.37 -15.10
N MET A 117 36.38 19.09 -14.55
CA MET A 117 35.26 19.69 -15.28
C MET A 117 34.80 20.97 -14.59
N SER A 118 34.24 21.93 -15.34
CA SER A 118 33.62 23.09 -14.70
C SER A 118 32.16 22.81 -14.34
N LEU A 119 31.76 23.28 -13.17
CA LEU A 119 30.45 23.10 -12.55
C LEU A 119 29.66 24.42 -12.45
N SER A 120 30.18 25.51 -13.04
CA SER A 120 29.60 26.85 -13.02
C SER A 120 29.09 27.29 -14.41
N GLY A 121 28.15 28.25 -14.44
CA GLY A 121 27.58 28.78 -15.70
C GLY A 121 26.63 27.82 -16.44
N PHE A 122 26.10 26.81 -15.76
CA PHE A 122 25.33 25.73 -16.38
C PHE A 122 23.86 26.10 -16.66
N VAL A 123 23.39 25.86 -17.89
CA VAL A 123 21.94 25.97 -18.21
C VAL A 123 21.21 24.71 -17.75
N THR A 124 20.44 24.84 -16.67
CA THR A 124 19.66 23.76 -16.03
C THR A 124 18.82 23.00 -17.06
N GLY A 125 18.82 21.67 -16.99
CA GLY A 125 18.09 20.82 -17.95
C GLY A 125 18.83 20.57 -19.28
N THR A 126 20.15 20.79 -19.32
CA THR A 126 21.04 20.27 -20.38
C THR A 126 21.91 19.09 -19.88
N ARG A 127 22.70 18.48 -20.76
CA ARG A 127 23.78 17.50 -20.50
C ARG A 127 24.84 17.60 -21.59
N SER A 128 26.04 17.06 -21.38
CA SER A 128 27.02 16.93 -22.46
C SER A 128 26.52 16.00 -23.57
N VAL A 129 26.91 16.31 -24.81
CA VAL A 129 26.44 15.55 -25.99
C VAL A 129 27.11 14.17 -26.02
N ARG A 130 26.31 13.11 -26.07
CA ARG A 130 26.79 11.73 -26.21
C ARG A 130 27.72 11.61 -27.42
N SER A 131 28.82 10.85 -27.30
CA SER A 131 29.83 10.74 -28.37
C SER A 131 29.25 10.27 -29.71
N SER A 132 28.24 9.39 -29.69
CA SER A 132 27.50 8.94 -30.88
C SER A 132 26.45 9.93 -31.42
N GLN A 133 26.35 11.13 -30.86
CA GLN A 133 25.38 12.18 -31.19
C GLN A 133 26.04 13.57 -31.34
N GLN A 134 27.38 13.65 -31.32
CA GLN A 134 28.13 14.90 -31.51
C GLN A 134 27.79 15.56 -32.85
N LEU A 135 27.72 16.89 -32.85
CA LEU A 135 27.48 17.69 -34.04
C LEU A 135 28.83 18.20 -34.59
N PRO A 136 29.07 18.21 -35.92
CA PRO A 136 30.27 18.81 -36.52
C PRO A 136 30.25 20.33 -36.35
N VAL A 137 30.85 20.81 -35.26
CA VAL A 137 30.78 22.20 -34.80
C VAL A 137 31.24 23.18 -35.88
N ASP A 138 32.32 22.89 -36.61
CA ASP A 138 32.87 23.78 -37.65
C ASP A 138 31.88 24.00 -38.81
N ARG A 139 31.18 22.94 -39.23
CA ARG A 139 30.15 23.03 -40.29
C ARG A 139 28.92 23.79 -39.80
N LEU A 140 28.56 23.59 -38.53
CA LEU A 140 27.47 24.31 -37.89
C LEU A 140 27.81 25.80 -37.72
N ALA A 141 29.05 26.14 -37.38
CA ALA A 141 29.54 27.52 -37.28
C ALA A 141 29.41 28.27 -38.62
N GLN A 142 29.93 27.68 -39.70
CA GLN A 142 29.83 28.22 -41.06
C GLN A 142 28.39 28.36 -41.57
N TYR A 143 27.45 27.58 -41.02
CA TYR A 143 26.02 27.74 -41.28
C TYR A 143 25.40 28.87 -40.44
N LEU A 144 25.71 28.96 -39.14
CA LEU A 144 25.18 29.98 -38.23
C LEU A 144 25.58 31.40 -38.65
N ASP A 145 26.84 31.62 -38.99
CA ASP A 145 27.36 32.88 -39.55
C ASP A 145 26.50 33.36 -40.73
N LYS A 146 26.30 32.48 -41.73
CA LYS A 146 25.53 32.78 -42.95
C LYS A 146 24.02 32.90 -42.74
N ALA A 147 23.45 32.11 -41.82
CA ALA A 147 22.00 31.99 -41.65
C ALA A 147 21.42 33.01 -40.66
N ILE A 148 22.19 33.41 -39.64
CA ILE A 148 21.72 34.28 -38.54
C ILE A 148 22.76 35.31 -38.04
N GLN A 149 23.88 35.50 -38.75
CA GLN A 149 24.85 36.58 -38.51
C GLN A 149 25.45 36.62 -37.08
N VAL A 150 25.73 35.45 -36.50
CA VAL A 150 26.37 35.34 -35.18
C VAL A 150 27.85 35.77 -35.26
N PRO A 151 28.34 36.68 -34.38
CA PRO A 151 29.72 37.14 -34.40
C PRO A 151 30.75 36.00 -34.25
N HIS A 152 31.76 36.03 -35.12
CA HIS A 152 32.71 34.93 -35.35
C HIS A 152 33.79 34.75 -34.24
N ALA A 153 33.63 35.39 -33.08
CA ALA A 153 34.68 35.59 -32.08
C ALA A 153 34.77 34.52 -30.98
N ASP A 154 33.64 33.88 -30.61
CA ASP A 154 33.57 32.90 -29.53
C ASP A 154 33.40 31.46 -30.06
N PRO A 155 34.03 30.44 -29.45
CA PRO A 155 33.79 29.04 -29.80
C PRO A 155 32.36 28.62 -29.45
N ILE A 156 31.64 28.06 -30.43
CA ILE A 156 30.28 27.53 -30.21
C ILE A 156 30.35 26.29 -29.32
N THR A 157 29.74 26.37 -28.14
CA THR A 157 29.52 25.19 -27.28
C THR A 157 28.18 24.55 -27.59
N VAL A 158 28.14 23.21 -27.64
CA VAL A 158 26.94 22.41 -27.91
C VAL A 158 26.64 21.53 -26.71
N ARG A 159 25.42 21.61 -26.18
CA ARG A 159 24.91 20.74 -25.11
C ARG A 159 23.60 20.08 -25.57
N GLN A 160 23.31 18.87 -25.12
CA GLN A 160 22.03 18.23 -25.40
C GLN A 160 21.01 18.64 -24.34
N ILE A 161 19.74 18.85 -24.72
CA ILE A 161 18.70 19.19 -23.74
C ILE A 161 18.27 17.89 -23.04
N SER A 162 18.54 17.77 -21.74
CA SER A 162 18.32 16.54 -20.96
C SER A 162 16.88 16.40 -20.45
N GLN A 163 16.12 17.50 -20.41
CA GLN A 163 14.70 17.49 -20.04
C GLN A 163 13.74 17.31 -21.23
N SER A 164 14.22 17.29 -22.48
CA SER A 164 13.36 17.06 -23.65
C SER A 164 13.35 15.60 -24.06
N HIS A 165 12.16 15.01 -24.26
CA HIS A 165 11.94 13.64 -24.74
C HIS A 165 12.32 13.41 -26.22
N PHE A 166 13.25 14.22 -26.72
CA PHE A 166 13.76 14.26 -28.09
C PHE A 166 15.29 14.39 -28.02
N ASP A 167 16.07 13.29 -28.13
CA ASP A 167 17.55 13.37 -28.21
C ASP A 167 18.04 14.25 -29.40
N SER A 168 17.14 14.58 -30.34
CA SER A 168 17.35 15.48 -31.47
C SER A 168 17.37 16.97 -31.13
N ALA A 169 17.19 17.34 -29.85
CA ALA A 169 17.20 18.73 -29.37
C ALA A 169 18.51 19.10 -28.63
N TYR A 170 19.13 20.19 -29.08
CA TYR A 170 20.43 20.66 -28.59
C TYR A 170 20.36 22.15 -28.25
N LEU A 171 21.02 22.56 -27.16
CA LEU A 171 21.33 23.95 -26.86
C LEU A 171 22.68 24.32 -27.48
N LEU A 172 22.70 25.43 -28.21
CA LEU A 172 23.92 26.08 -28.70
C LEU A 172 24.14 27.36 -27.90
N THR A 173 25.40 27.62 -27.51
CA THR A 173 25.80 28.90 -26.91
C THR A 173 26.92 29.51 -27.74
N CYS A 174 26.76 30.78 -28.14
CA CYS A 174 27.67 31.50 -29.03
C CYS A 174 27.47 33.02 -28.85
N GLY A 175 28.55 33.81 -28.72
CA GLY A 175 28.45 35.26 -28.55
C GLY A 175 27.61 35.68 -27.34
N GLY A 176 27.70 34.95 -26.23
CA GLY A 176 26.83 35.10 -25.04
C GLY A 176 25.34 34.78 -25.25
N SER A 177 24.93 34.36 -26.45
CA SER A 177 23.53 34.09 -26.82
C SER A 177 23.24 32.58 -26.87
N HIS A 178 22.00 32.21 -26.53
CA HIS A 178 21.53 30.83 -26.54
C HIS A 178 20.52 30.55 -27.66
N LEU A 179 20.67 29.42 -28.36
CA LEU A 179 19.81 28.97 -29.45
C LEU A 179 19.45 27.49 -29.27
N VAL A 180 18.28 27.06 -29.76
CA VAL A 180 17.87 25.64 -29.71
C VAL A 180 17.84 25.05 -31.11
N LEU A 181 18.60 23.98 -31.33
CA LEU A 181 18.64 23.23 -32.59
C LEU A 181 17.82 21.94 -32.46
N LYS A 182 16.93 21.69 -33.43
CA LYS A 182 16.09 20.48 -33.50
C LYS A 182 16.26 19.76 -34.83
N LYS A 183 16.85 18.55 -34.80
CA LYS A 183 17.00 17.67 -35.98
C LYS A 183 15.66 17.02 -36.36
N LYS A 184 15.47 16.71 -37.65
CA LYS A 184 14.25 16.09 -38.21
C LYS A 184 14.57 14.94 -39.15
N PRO A 185 13.68 13.92 -39.26
CA PRO A 185 13.94 12.70 -40.01
C PRO A 185 13.97 12.91 -41.53
N ASN A 186 13.30 13.95 -42.03
CA ASN A 186 13.23 14.32 -43.44
C ASN A 186 12.82 15.80 -43.59
N THR A 187 12.90 16.32 -44.82
CA THR A 187 12.61 17.72 -45.15
C THR A 187 11.12 18.07 -45.12
N GLU A 188 10.22 17.13 -45.36
CA GLU A 188 8.76 17.35 -45.31
C GLU A 188 8.30 17.61 -43.88
N SER A 189 8.66 16.74 -42.93
CA SER A 189 8.40 16.92 -41.50
C SER A 189 9.08 18.18 -40.95
N LEU A 190 10.25 18.58 -41.49
CA LEU A 190 10.90 19.86 -41.17
C LEU A 190 10.06 21.07 -41.62
N ARG A 191 9.69 21.13 -42.91
CA ARG A 191 8.88 22.22 -43.47
C ARG A 191 7.54 22.37 -42.77
N LYS A 192 6.87 21.25 -42.50
CA LYS A 192 5.59 21.16 -41.79
C LYS A 192 5.67 21.76 -40.38
N GLU A 193 6.65 21.36 -39.58
CA GLU A 193 6.82 21.89 -38.22
C GLU A 193 7.27 23.36 -38.21
N CYS A 194 8.12 23.79 -39.15
CA CYS A 194 8.54 25.19 -39.27
C CYS A 194 7.38 26.12 -39.70
N ARG A 195 6.54 25.68 -40.65
CA ARG A 195 5.31 26.38 -41.06
C ARG A 195 4.32 26.47 -39.91
N LEU A 196 4.12 25.37 -39.18
CA LEU A 196 3.24 25.32 -38.02
C LEU A 196 3.66 26.34 -36.95
N LEU A 197 4.93 26.31 -36.51
CA LEU A 197 5.44 27.22 -35.48
C LEU A 197 5.29 28.69 -35.89
N LYS A 198 5.59 29.02 -37.16
CA LYS A 198 5.41 30.39 -37.70
C LYS A 198 3.93 30.82 -37.72
N GLY A 199 3.03 29.95 -38.18
CA GLY A 199 1.59 30.22 -38.20
C GLY A 199 0.99 30.42 -36.80
N LEU A 200 1.32 29.52 -35.86
CA LEU A 200 0.89 29.63 -34.46
C LEU A 200 1.43 30.89 -33.76
N LYS A 201 2.70 31.26 -34.01
CA LYS A 201 3.29 32.47 -33.45
C LYS A 201 2.61 33.74 -33.97
N GLY A 202 2.20 33.75 -35.25
CA GLY A 202 1.47 34.85 -35.88
C GLY A 202 0.11 35.17 -35.23
N VAL A 203 -0.48 34.22 -34.50
CA VAL A 203 -1.73 34.39 -33.73
C VAL A 203 -1.52 34.35 -32.20
N GLY A 204 -0.28 34.57 -31.75
CA GLY A 204 0.04 34.79 -30.33
C GLY A 204 0.11 33.54 -29.44
N VAL A 205 0.08 32.33 -30.01
CA VAL A 205 0.29 31.09 -29.24
C VAL A 205 1.75 31.05 -28.74
N PRO A 206 2.01 30.66 -27.47
CA PRO A 206 3.37 30.64 -26.92
C PRO A 206 4.22 29.52 -27.54
N VAL A 207 4.92 29.83 -28.63
CA VAL A 207 5.89 28.96 -29.30
C VAL A 207 7.23 29.67 -29.55
N PRO A 208 8.36 28.92 -29.60
CA PRO A 208 9.67 29.48 -29.95
C PRO A 208 9.71 30.05 -31.37
N ASP A 209 10.46 31.13 -31.56
CA ASP A 209 10.64 31.75 -32.88
C ASP A 209 11.57 30.91 -33.75
N VAL A 210 11.12 30.51 -34.94
CA VAL A 210 11.94 29.76 -35.91
C VAL A 210 12.87 30.71 -36.66
N LEU A 211 14.12 30.76 -36.23
CA LEU A 211 15.15 31.70 -36.71
C LEU A 211 15.70 31.28 -38.08
N ALA A 212 15.99 29.98 -38.27
CA ALA A 212 16.44 29.44 -39.55
C ALA A 212 16.10 27.95 -39.68
N GLN A 213 16.07 27.44 -40.91
CA GLN A 213 15.85 26.02 -41.23
C GLN A 213 16.86 25.54 -42.28
N CYS A 214 17.47 24.37 -42.06
CA CYS A 214 18.42 23.76 -42.98
C CYS A 214 17.85 22.44 -43.51
N GLU A 215 17.56 22.42 -44.81
CA GLU A 215 17.06 21.24 -45.52
C GLU A 215 18.21 20.36 -46.05
N VAL A 216 19.44 20.87 -46.04
CA VAL A 216 20.62 20.24 -46.66
C VAL A 216 21.34 19.37 -45.63
N ALA A 217 21.33 18.05 -45.87
CA ALA A 217 21.94 17.07 -44.97
C ALA A 217 23.47 17.22 -44.79
N SER A 218 24.19 17.90 -45.69
CA SER A 218 25.66 18.05 -45.59
C SER A 218 26.15 18.79 -44.34
N VAL A 219 25.27 19.53 -43.65
CA VAL A 219 25.60 20.29 -42.44
C VAL A 219 25.57 19.41 -41.18
N LEU A 220 24.49 18.65 -40.94
CA LEU A 220 24.30 17.81 -39.71
C LEU A 220 23.76 16.38 -40.00
N ASP A 221 24.00 15.84 -41.18
CA ASP A 221 23.56 14.53 -41.71
C ASP A 221 22.04 14.32 -41.83
N THR A 222 21.23 15.17 -41.20
CA THR A 222 19.77 15.24 -41.36
C THR A 222 19.32 16.70 -41.46
N PRO A 223 18.13 16.98 -42.02
CA PRO A 223 17.50 18.29 -41.93
C PRO A 223 17.30 18.74 -40.46
N PHE A 224 17.29 20.05 -40.20
CA PHE A 224 17.08 20.62 -38.86
C PHE A 224 16.55 22.06 -38.91
N TYR A 225 16.05 22.58 -37.78
CA TYR A 225 15.80 24.01 -37.60
C TYR A 225 16.41 24.55 -36.31
N LEU A 226 16.53 25.87 -36.26
CA LEU A 226 16.96 26.68 -35.12
C LEU A 226 15.78 27.49 -34.59
N THR A 227 15.66 27.57 -33.27
CA THR A 227 14.76 28.52 -32.61
C THR A 227 15.49 29.40 -31.60
N SER A 228 14.82 30.50 -31.23
CA SER A 228 15.10 31.20 -29.97
C SER A 228 15.19 30.20 -28.81
N TYR A 229 16.20 30.35 -27.94
CA TYR A 229 16.11 29.78 -26.61
C TYR A 229 15.05 30.54 -25.79
N SER A 230 14.40 29.85 -24.86
CA SER A 230 13.49 30.45 -23.89
C SER A 230 13.84 29.87 -22.53
N GLN A 231 14.08 30.75 -21.55
CA GLN A 231 14.37 30.35 -20.18
C GLN A 231 13.06 29.99 -19.45
N GLY A 232 13.10 28.95 -18.62
CA GLY A 232 11.94 28.46 -17.87
C GLY A 232 12.18 27.06 -17.29
N HIS A 233 11.12 26.45 -16.77
CA HIS A 233 11.13 25.14 -16.12
C HIS A 233 10.11 24.19 -16.75
N ILE A 234 10.42 22.90 -16.76
CA ILE A 234 9.55 21.83 -17.27
C ILE A 234 9.12 20.95 -16.09
N PHE A 235 7.85 20.57 -16.02
CA PHE A 235 7.31 19.81 -14.89
C PHE A 235 7.11 18.33 -15.24
N ASN A 236 8.16 17.54 -15.01
CA ASN A 236 8.21 16.09 -15.30
C ASN A 236 7.33 15.22 -14.36
N ASN A 237 6.68 15.81 -13.35
CA ASN A 237 5.82 15.12 -12.39
C ASN A 237 4.48 15.86 -12.26
N PRO A 238 3.33 15.25 -12.61
CA PRO A 238 2.04 15.93 -12.56
C PRO A 238 1.60 16.34 -11.15
N PHE A 239 2.07 15.65 -10.10
CA PHE A 239 1.66 15.98 -8.73
C PHE A 239 2.38 17.22 -8.16
N LEU A 240 3.31 17.82 -8.92
CA LEU A 240 3.98 19.10 -8.62
C LEU A 240 4.48 19.19 -7.15
N PRO A 241 5.28 18.21 -6.67
CA PRO A 241 5.70 18.16 -5.27
C PRO A 241 6.48 19.42 -4.86
N GLY A 242 6.37 19.81 -3.58
CA GLY A 242 7.01 21.01 -3.04
C GLY A 242 6.32 22.35 -3.38
N LEU A 243 5.41 22.40 -4.37
CA LEU A 243 4.64 23.61 -4.66
C LEU A 243 3.39 23.74 -3.78
N ALA A 244 3.09 24.98 -3.37
CA ALA A 244 1.87 25.32 -2.64
C ALA A 244 0.60 25.09 -3.51
N PRO A 245 -0.56 24.72 -2.91
CA PRO A 245 -1.79 24.41 -3.63
C PRO A 245 -2.22 25.45 -4.67
N ASP A 246 -2.17 26.74 -4.34
CA ASP A 246 -2.60 27.80 -5.27
C ASP A 246 -1.67 27.91 -6.48
N ARG A 247 -0.35 27.73 -6.28
CA ARG A 247 0.63 27.73 -7.39
C ARG A 247 0.45 26.51 -8.29
N LYS A 248 0.09 25.35 -7.72
CA LYS A 248 -0.27 24.14 -8.48
C LYS A 248 -1.52 24.36 -9.35
N ARG A 249 -2.63 24.84 -8.76
CA ARG A 249 -3.88 25.08 -9.50
C ARG A 249 -3.64 26.07 -10.65
N SER A 250 -2.89 27.14 -10.41
CA SER A 250 -2.55 28.14 -11.43
C SER A 250 -1.70 27.59 -12.60
N ILE A 251 -0.83 26.59 -12.35
CA ILE A 251 -0.09 25.87 -13.42
C ILE A 251 -1.05 25.08 -14.30
N TYR A 252 -1.99 24.34 -13.69
CA TYR A 252 -3.01 23.58 -14.41
C TYR A 252 -3.98 24.48 -15.19
N GLU A 253 -4.43 25.59 -14.60
CA GLU A 253 -5.31 26.54 -15.26
C GLU A 253 -4.66 27.14 -16.50
N THR A 254 -3.39 27.54 -16.41
CA THR A 254 -2.64 28.12 -17.52
C THR A 254 -2.31 27.08 -18.61
N MET A 255 -2.13 25.81 -18.23
CA MET A 255 -2.07 24.69 -19.19
C MET A 255 -3.38 24.55 -19.98
N VAL A 256 -4.55 24.61 -19.33
CA VAL A 256 -5.85 24.54 -20.04
C VAL A 256 -6.09 25.79 -20.89
N GLN A 257 -5.76 26.98 -20.40
CA GLN A 257 -5.90 28.23 -21.18
C GLN A 257 -5.06 28.20 -22.46
N THR A 258 -3.82 27.75 -22.37
CA THR A 258 -2.91 27.63 -23.53
C THR A 258 -3.42 26.58 -24.54
N LEU A 259 -4.03 25.49 -24.07
CA LEU A 259 -4.69 24.50 -24.94
C LEU A 259 -5.90 25.11 -25.67
N CYS A 260 -6.72 25.90 -24.96
CA CYS A 260 -7.85 26.61 -25.53
C CYS A 260 -7.43 27.65 -26.58
N GLN A 261 -6.26 28.28 -26.44
CA GLN A 261 -5.70 29.17 -27.47
C GLN A 261 -5.38 28.39 -28.75
N ILE A 262 -4.68 27.25 -28.65
CA ILE A 262 -4.36 26.37 -29.79
C ILE A 262 -5.65 25.90 -30.49
N HIS A 263 -6.67 25.50 -29.72
CA HIS A 263 -7.96 25.02 -30.25
C HIS A 263 -8.89 26.14 -30.80
N ARG A 264 -8.48 27.40 -30.67
CA ARG A 264 -9.15 28.58 -31.23
C ARG A 264 -8.50 29.15 -32.49
N VAL A 265 -7.33 28.65 -32.89
CA VAL A 265 -6.65 29.12 -34.11
C VAL A 265 -7.51 28.88 -35.34
N ASP A 266 -7.82 29.95 -36.08
CA ASP A 266 -8.40 29.83 -37.42
C ASP A 266 -7.27 29.44 -38.40
N LEU A 267 -7.30 28.17 -38.79
CA LEU A 267 -6.33 27.56 -39.70
C LEU A 267 -6.29 28.27 -41.06
N LYS A 268 -7.40 28.84 -41.53
CA LYS A 268 -7.47 29.58 -42.80
C LYS A 268 -6.76 30.94 -42.72
N THR A 269 -6.77 31.59 -41.55
CA THR A 269 -6.04 32.85 -41.35
C THR A 269 -4.54 32.64 -41.13
N THR A 270 -4.15 31.45 -40.65
CA THR A 270 -2.75 31.09 -40.37
C THR A 270 -2.07 30.35 -41.52
N GLY A 271 -2.80 30.00 -42.58
CA GLY A 271 -2.27 29.23 -43.71
C GLY A 271 -1.89 27.81 -43.29
N LEU A 272 -2.79 27.14 -42.56
CA LEU A 272 -2.66 25.79 -41.98
C LEU A 272 -3.90 24.91 -42.27
N GLU A 273 -4.76 25.31 -43.22
CA GLU A 273 -6.03 24.63 -43.54
C GLU A 273 -5.89 23.20 -44.08
N ASP A 274 -4.73 22.84 -44.64
CA ASP A 274 -4.34 21.48 -45.03
C ASP A 274 -3.95 20.60 -43.83
N LEU A 275 -3.74 21.18 -42.65
CA LEU A 275 -3.54 20.47 -41.39
C LEU A 275 -4.87 20.17 -40.68
N ARG A 276 -5.93 19.91 -41.44
CA ARG A 276 -7.28 19.60 -40.95
C ARG A 276 -7.96 18.49 -41.76
N GLU A 277 -8.42 17.44 -41.08
CA GLU A 277 -9.27 16.41 -41.67
C GLU A 277 -10.75 16.84 -41.70
N PRO A 278 -11.52 16.48 -42.75
CA PRO A 278 -12.96 16.61 -42.76
C PRO A 278 -13.68 15.76 -41.68
N GLY A 279 -14.99 15.96 -41.54
CA GLY A 279 -15.82 15.26 -40.55
C GLY A 279 -15.81 13.74 -40.71
N ASN A 280 -16.09 13.03 -39.61
CA ASN A 280 -15.85 11.59 -39.36
C ASN A 280 -14.42 11.22 -38.87
N PHE A 281 -13.60 12.19 -38.49
CA PHE A 281 -12.27 11.95 -37.91
C PHE A 281 -12.28 10.89 -36.78
N MET A 282 -13.14 11.06 -35.75
CA MET A 282 -13.18 10.14 -34.61
C MET A 282 -13.63 8.73 -35.00
N LYS A 283 -14.60 8.62 -35.92
CA LYS A 283 -15.07 7.35 -36.49
C LYS A 283 -13.95 6.61 -37.25
N SER A 284 -13.10 7.35 -37.95
CA SER A 284 -11.94 6.83 -38.66
C SER A 284 -10.82 6.40 -37.71
N GLN A 285 -10.57 7.17 -36.64
CA GLN A 285 -9.58 6.82 -35.62
C GLN A 285 -9.98 5.56 -34.84
N VAL A 286 -11.21 5.47 -34.33
CA VAL A 286 -11.70 4.26 -33.62
C VAL A 286 -11.52 3.01 -34.49
N LYS A 287 -11.92 3.07 -35.78
CA LYS A 287 -11.70 1.98 -36.74
C LYS A 287 -10.21 1.64 -36.93
N ARG A 288 -9.34 2.64 -37.10
CA ARG A 288 -7.90 2.46 -37.32
C ARG A 288 -7.20 1.82 -36.12
N TRP A 289 -7.53 2.25 -34.90
CA TRP A 289 -6.98 1.68 -33.67
C TRP A 289 -7.56 0.28 -33.39
N ALA A 290 -8.83 0.02 -33.69
CA ALA A 290 -9.41 -1.33 -33.64
C ALA A 290 -8.79 -2.29 -34.66
N GLN A 291 -8.45 -1.81 -35.87
CA GLN A 291 -7.69 -2.58 -36.86
C GLN A 291 -6.27 -2.89 -36.39
N ARG A 292 -5.55 -1.90 -35.82
CA ARG A 292 -4.23 -2.10 -35.22
C ARG A 292 -4.26 -3.12 -34.08
N TYR A 293 -5.22 -3.00 -33.16
CA TYR A 293 -5.44 -3.97 -32.09
C TYR A 293 -5.57 -5.40 -32.64
N LYS A 294 -6.48 -5.60 -33.61
CA LYS A 294 -6.73 -6.90 -34.25
C LYS A 294 -5.53 -7.44 -35.03
N ALA A 295 -4.63 -6.57 -35.52
CA ALA A 295 -3.38 -6.97 -36.15
C ALA A 295 -2.22 -7.23 -35.16
N SER A 296 -2.26 -6.63 -33.96
CA SER A 296 -1.24 -6.80 -32.91
C SER A 296 -1.53 -7.94 -31.92
N THR A 297 -2.78 -8.40 -31.83
CA THR A 297 -3.19 -9.39 -30.83
C THR A 297 -3.21 -10.82 -31.37
N SER A 298 -2.67 -11.77 -30.60
CA SER A 298 -2.71 -13.21 -30.90
C SER A 298 -3.97 -13.91 -30.39
N GLN A 299 -4.68 -13.29 -29.44
CA GLN A 299 -5.98 -13.75 -28.92
C GLN A 299 -6.95 -12.56 -28.76
N PRO A 300 -8.26 -12.72 -29.00
CA PRO A 300 -9.23 -11.65 -28.85
C PRO A 300 -9.69 -11.49 -27.38
N SER A 301 -9.39 -10.35 -26.74
CA SER A 301 -10.02 -10.00 -25.45
C SER A 301 -11.51 -9.63 -25.63
N PRO A 302 -12.46 -10.28 -24.92
CA PRO A 302 -13.87 -9.90 -24.94
C PRO A 302 -14.12 -8.47 -24.47
N ALA A 303 -13.33 -7.98 -23.52
CA ALA A 303 -13.45 -6.62 -23.00
C ALA A 303 -13.03 -5.56 -24.02
N MET A 304 -11.93 -5.79 -24.76
CA MET A 304 -11.54 -4.90 -25.88
C MET A 304 -12.57 -4.91 -27.00
N ASN A 305 -13.16 -6.05 -27.34
CA ASN A 305 -14.21 -6.12 -28.35
C ASN A 305 -15.44 -5.28 -27.92
N ARG A 306 -15.96 -5.49 -26.70
CA ARG A 306 -17.08 -4.67 -26.16
C ARG A 306 -16.75 -3.18 -26.12
N LEU A 307 -15.51 -2.81 -25.77
CA LEU A 307 -15.06 -1.40 -25.76
C LEU A 307 -14.99 -0.82 -27.19
N ILE A 308 -14.49 -1.57 -28.17
CA ILE A 308 -14.46 -1.17 -29.59
C ILE A 308 -15.89 -0.96 -30.11
N ASP A 309 -16.81 -1.88 -29.82
CA ASP A 309 -18.19 -1.80 -30.28
C ASP A 309 -18.93 -0.62 -29.61
N TRP A 310 -18.72 -0.41 -28.31
CA TRP A 310 -19.25 0.77 -27.62
C TRP A 310 -18.70 2.09 -28.19
N LEU A 311 -17.40 2.18 -28.46
CA LEU A 311 -16.76 3.35 -29.07
C LEU A 311 -17.26 3.62 -30.51
N LEU A 312 -17.76 2.61 -31.22
CA LEU A 312 -18.38 2.76 -32.54
C LEU A 312 -19.85 3.20 -32.45
N LEU A 313 -20.56 2.83 -31.38
CA LEU A 313 -21.95 3.22 -31.10
C LEU A 313 -22.06 4.64 -30.51
N HIS A 314 -21.14 5.02 -29.61
CA HIS A 314 -21.22 6.26 -28.81
C HIS A 314 -20.38 7.41 -29.40
N LEU A 315 -20.19 7.42 -30.72
CA LEU A 315 -19.46 8.47 -31.42
C LEU A 315 -20.08 9.86 -31.20
N PRO A 316 -19.28 10.91 -30.95
CA PRO A 316 -19.78 12.28 -30.80
C PRO A 316 -20.62 12.73 -31.99
N GLN A 317 -21.81 13.25 -31.71
CA GLN A 317 -22.77 13.75 -32.71
C GLN A 317 -22.21 14.94 -33.49
N GLN A 318 -21.44 15.80 -32.82
CA GLN A 318 -20.67 16.88 -33.44
C GLN A 318 -19.18 16.59 -33.26
N GLN A 319 -18.44 16.52 -34.36
CA GLN A 319 -16.99 16.33 -34.36
C GLN A 319 -16.32 17.61 -34.84
N ARG A 320 -15.47 18.22 -34.00
CA ARG A 320 -14.79 19.48 -34.28
C ARG A 320 -13.30 19.22 -34.46
N THR A 321 -12.88 18.81 -35.65
CA THR A 321 -11.43 18.73 -35.94
C THR A 321 -10.84 20.14 -35.98
N THR A 322 -9.76 20.37 -35.22
CA THR A 322 -8.91 21.56 -35.28
C THR A 322 -7.61 21.21 -36.01
N LEU A 323 -6.48 21.16 -35.30
CA LEU A 323 -5.12 21.12 -35.85
C LEU A 323 -4.53 19.70 -35.81
N LEU A 324 -4.08 19.19 -36.94
CA LEU A 324 -3.39 17.90 -37.08
C LEU A 324 -1.91 18.10 -37.41
N HIS A 325 -1.01 17.83 -36.47
CA HIS A 325 0.42 18.09 -36.64
C HIS A 325 1.32 16.85 -36.71
N GLY A 326 0.81 15.64 -36.48
CA GLY A 326 1.52 14.39 -36.80
C GLY A 326 1.46 14.01 -38.30
N ASP A 327 2.28 13.05 -38.71
CA ASP A 327 2.26 12.49 -40.06
C ASP A 327 1.23 11.37 -40.17
N TYR A 328 0.34 11.49 -41.16
CA TYR A 328 -0.87 10.67 -41.32
C TYR A 328 -0.73 9.56 -42.38
N SER A 329 0.33 9.63 -43.21
CA SER A 329 0.65 8.62 -44.23
C SER A 329 0.82 7.22 -43.63
N GLU A 330 0.48 6.18 -44.39
CA GLU A 330 0.24 4.80 -43.95
C GLU A 330 1.43 4.02 -43.35
N LYS A 331 2.59 4.67 -43.14
CA LYS A 331 3.78 4.03 -42.60
C LYS A 331 3.57 3.59 -41.14
N PRO A 332 4.23 2.49 -40.69
CA PRO A 332 4.28 2.18 -39.26
C PRO A 332 4.94 3.36 -38.52
N LEU A 333 4.33 3.77 -37.40
CA LEU A 333 4.93 4.75 -36.50
C LEU A 333 6.14 4.09 -35.83
N ILE A 334 7.32 4.32 -36.40
CA ILE A 334 8.60 4.01 -35.74
C ILE A 334 8.75 5.02 -34.59
N LEU A 335 8.22 4.65 -33.43
CA LEU A 335 8.51 5.35 -32.17
C LEU A 335 10.01 5.26 -31.93
N GLY A 336 10.67 6.42 -31.81
CA GLY A 336 12.09 6.50 -31.53
C GLY A 336 12.36 6.01 -30.10
N TRP A 337 12.98 4.84 -29.97
CA TRP A 337 13.33 4.23 -28.69
C TRP A 337 14.41 5.06 -27.97
N GLN A 338 13.99 5.86 -26.98
CA GLN A 338 14.86 6.61 -26.07
C GLN A 338 14.47 6.29 -24.62
N GLU A 339 15.46 6.32 -23.73
CA GLU A 339 15.53 5.41 -22.58
C GLU A 339 14.54 5.74 -21.44
N ALA A 340 13.75 4.74 -21.05
CA ALA A 340 13.10 4.67 -19.75
C ALA A 340 13.37 3.29 -19.14
N LEU A 341 14.29 3.23 -18.17
CA LEU A 341 14.66 2.02 -17.45
C LEU A 341 14.78 2.39 -15.97
N PHE A 342 13.89 1.84 -15.14
CA PHE A 342 14.27 1.15 -13.90
C PHE A 342 13.06 0.47 -13.27
N VAL A 343 13.25 -0.79 -12.86
CA VAL A 343 12.45 -1.47 -11.84
C VAL A 343 13.46 -1.88 -10.76
N PRO A 344 13.22 -1.49 -9.50
CA PRO A 344 13.10 -2.51 -8.46
C PRO A 344 11.87 -2.27 -7.55
N PHE A 345 11.53 -3.28 -6.76
CA PHE A 345 10.49 -3.18 -5.73
C PHE A 345 10.87 -2.16 -4.65
N GLY A 346 10.00 -1.17 -4.39
CA GLY A 346 10.17 -0.22 -3.29
C GLY A 346 9.55 1.15 -3.59
N THR A 347 8.28 1.35 -3.21
CA THR A 347 7.44 2.54 -3.49
C THR A 347 7.25 2.86 -4.98
N ALA A 348 6.01 2.83 -5.47
CA ALA A 348 5.71 2.86 -6.90
C ALA A 348 6.08 4.21 -7.57
N LYS A 349 7.03 4.16 -8.50
CA LYS A 349 7.27 5.19 -9.53
C LYS A 349 7.45 4.52 -10.89
N PHE A 350 6.34 4.17 -11.54
CA PHE A 350 6.36 3.65 -12.91
C PHE A 350 6.52 4.81 -13.90
N ALA A 351 7.63 4.80 -14.66
CA ALA A 351 7.95 5.84 -15.64
C ALA A 351 7.96 5.28 -17.06
N VAL A 352 6.78 4.96 -17.62
CA VAL A 352 6.66 4.63 -19.04
C VAL A 352 6.46 5.93 -19.82
N GLN A 353 7.53 6.51 -20.36
CA GLN A 353 7.45 7.73 -21.17
C GLN A 353 6.79 7.45 -22.53
N LEU A 354 5.47 7.62 -22.57
CA LEU A 354 4.67 7.61 -23.81
C LEU A 354 4.49 9.05 -24.29
N HIS A 355 4.91 9.38 -25.51
CA HIS A 355 4.92 10.75 -26.02
C HIS A 355 3.52 11.25 -26.38
N PHE A 356 3.04 12.26 -25.64
CA PHE A 356 1.89 13.09 -26.01
C PHE A 356 2.35 14.53 -26.19
N THR A 357 1.77 15.24 -27.16
CA THR A 357 2.19 16.59 -27.55
C THR A 357 1.72 17.69 -26.59
N TYR A 358 0.74 17.41 -25.73
CA TYR A 358 0.22 18.38 -24.78
C TYR A 358 0.10 17.81 -23.35
N ARG A 359 1.11 18.13 -22.54
CA ARG A 359 1.30 17.73 -21.13
C ARG A 359 2.32 18.65 -20.45
N LEU A 360 2.34 18.63 -19.11
CA LEU A 360 3.28 19.39 -18.27
C LEU A 360 4.77 19.12 -18.57
N ASP A 361 5.12 17.94 -19.10
CA ASP A 361 6.48 17.56 -19.50
C ASP A 361 6.90 18.09 -20.89
N ASN A 362 5.97 18.68 -21.66
CA ASN A 362 6.23 19.31 -22.95
C ASN A 362 5.95 20.83 -22.96
N LEU A 363 5.69 21.40 -21.78
CA LEU A 363 5.42 22.83 -21.56
C LEU A 363 6.53 23.48 -20.75
N LEU A 364 7.10 24.55 -21.28
CA LEU A 364 8.04 25.41 -20.58
C LEU A 364 7.26 26.48 -19.82
N PHE A 365 7.35 26.49 -18.49
CA PHE A 365 6.77 27.51 -17.62
C PHE A 365 7.82 28.56 -17.23
N ASP A 366 7.35 29.78 -16.94
CA ASP A 366 8.16 30.84 -16.34
C ASP A 366 8.67 30.44 -14.93
N SER A 367 9.86 30.91 -14.55
CA SER A 367 10.51 30.56 -13.28
C SER A 367 9.81 31.15 -12.06
N GLU A 368 9.24 32.35 -12.20
CA GLU A 368 8.61 33.10 -11.11
C GLU A 368 7.08 32.98 -11.18
N LYS A 369 6.52 32.81 -12.38
CA LYS A 369 5.08 32.89 -12.66
C LYS A 369 4.55 31.59 -13.22
N SER A 370 3.29 31.26 -12.95
CA SER A 370 2.64 30.04 -13.48
C SER A 370 2.21 30.19 -14.96
N VAL A 371 3.06 30.76 -15.83
CA VAL A 371 2.73 31.11 -17.22
C VAL A 371 3.53 30.24 -18.20
N VAL A 372 2.87 29.67 -19.21
CA VAL A 372 3.54 28.94 -20.29
C VAL A 372 4.30 29.93 -21.18
N ARG A 373 5.63 29.76 -21.26
CA ARG A 373 6.53 30.52 -22.13
C ARG A 373 6.68 29.89 -23.52
N ALA A 374 6.68 28.56 -23.59
CA ALA A 374 6.78 27.84 -24.86
C ALA A 374 6.17 26.42 -24.78
N VAL A 375 5.38 26.04 -25.78
CA VAL A 375 5.09 24.62 -26.08
C VAL A 375 6.28 24.03 -26.84
N LEU A 376 6.96 23.04 -26.25
CA LEU A 376 8.24 22.54 -26.75
C LEU A 376 8.12 21.38 -27.74
N GLY A 377 7.09 20.53 -27.58
CA GLY A 377 6.90 19.29 -28.34
C GLY A 377 5.77 19.34 -29.36
N TRP A 378 6.11 19.31 -30.65
CA TRP A 378 5.14 19.40 -31.77
C TRP A 378 5.14 18.16 -32.69
N GLY A 379 5.72 17.03 -32.27
CA GLY A 379 5.84 15.83 -33.09
C GLY A 379 4.79 14.73 -32.82
N LEU A 380 4.23 14.17 -33.90
CA LEU A 380 3.55 12.86 -33.95
C LEU A 380 2.32 12.64 -33.05
N SER A 381 1.51 13.68 -32.81
CA SER A 381 0.11 13.49 -32.40
C SER A 381 -0.73 12.91 -33.54
N THR A 382 -1.52 11.87 -33.24
CA THR A 382 -2.52 11.27 -34.16
C THR A 382 -3.93 11.76 -33.86
N VAL A 383 -4.01 12.95 -33.24
CA VAL A 383 -5.21 13.56 -32.71
C VAL A 383 -5.29 14.98 -33.28
N GLY A 384 -6.49 15.35 -33.68
CA GLY A 384 -6.88 16.74 -33.98
C GLY A 384 -8.30 17.00 -33.50
N ASP A 385 -8.78 16.19 -32.54
CA ASP A 385 -10.03 16.40 -31.83
C ASP A 385 -9.69 17.07 -30.48
N PRO A 386 -10.12 18.33 -30.27
CA PRO A 386 -9.79 19.14 -29.10
C PRO A 386 -10.09 18.49 -27.75
N ILE A 387 -11.05 17.57 -27.71
CA ILE A 387 -11.54 16.96 -26.47
C ILE A 387 -10.74 15.67 -26.17
N VAL A 388 -10.25 14.98 -27.20
CA VAL A 388 -9.25 13.90 -27.03
C VAL A 388 -7.92 14.45 -26.54
N ASP A 389 -7.45 15.59 -27.04
CA ASP A 389 -6.17 16.16 -26.59
C ASP A 389 -6.22 16.55 -25.11
N LEU A 390 -7.32 17.16 -24.66
CA LEU A 390 -7.59 17.38 -23.23
C LEU A 390 -7.68 16.07 -22.44
N ALA A 391 -8.37 15.06 -22.97
CA ALA A 391 -8.47 13.75 -22.32
C ALA A 391 -7.09 13.08 -22.13
N CYS A 392 -6.20 13.15 -23.13
CA CYS A 392 -4.82 12.70 -23.03
C CYS A 392 -4.02 13.45 -21.96
N SER A 393 -4.24 14.76 -21.78
CA SER A 393 -3.65 15.52 -20.66
C SER A 393 -4.22 15.10 -19.28
N CYS A 394 -5.48 14.65 -19.22
CA CYS A 394 -6.15 14.23 -17.99
C CYS A 394 -5.86 12.77 -17.57
N MET A 395 -5.34 11.91 -18.47
CA MET A 395 -5.12 10.48 -18.19
C MET A 395 -4.36 10.21 -16.88
N SER A 396 -3.20 10.85 -16.69
CA SER A 396 -2.35 10.65 -15.49
C SER A 396 -2.95 11.23 -14.19
N LEU A 397 -3.99 12.07 -14.29
CA LEU A 397 -4.77 12.57 -13.15
C LEU A 397 -5.95 11.63 -12.84
N TYR A 398 -6.48 10.98 -13.87
CA TYR A 398 -7.57 10.03 -13.78
C TYR A 398 -7.11 8.63 -13.30
N GLU A 399 -5.86 8.26 -13.57
CA GLU A 399 -5.24 7.03 -13.02
C GLU A 399 -5.09 7.06 -11.49
N THR A 400 -5.00 8.25 -10.87
CA THR A 400 -5.05 8.40 -9.40
C THR A 400 -6.48 8.47 -8.84
N CYS A 401 -7.50 8.29 -9.68
CA CYS A 401 -8.91 8.23 -9.28
C CYS A 401 -9.49 6.80 -9.41
N ASN A 402 -8.70 5.76 -9.09
CA ASN A 402 -9.27 4.45 -8.77
C ASN A 402 -10.17 4.61 -7.53
N PRO A 403 -11.48 4.28 -7.59
CA PRO A 403 -12.39 4.51 -6.46
C PRO A 403 -12.07 3.73 -5.17
N ALA A 404 -11.07 2.82 -5.20
CA ALA A 404 -10.53 2.09 -4.05
C ALA A 404 -9.24 2.70 -3.46
N SER A 405 -8.64 3.72 -4.09
CA SER A 405 -7.43 4.40 -3.57
C SER A 405 -7.60 5.92 -3.59
N GLN A 406 -7.83 6.47 -2.39
CA GLN A 406 -8.05 7.89 -2.07
C GLN A 406 -9.34 8.52 -2.65
N PRO A 407 -10.15 9.20 -1.83
CA PRO A 407 -11.21 10.07 -2.35
C PRO A 407 -10.59 11.34 -2.95
N GLY A 408 -11.08 11.78 -4.11
CA GLY A 408 -10.53 12.93 -4.87
C GLY A 408 -10.42 14.26 -4.11
N ASN A 409 -11.04 14.36 -2.92
CA ASN A 409 -10.82 15.45 -1.97
C ASN A 409 -9.33 15.68 -1.65
N GLU A 410 -8.48 14.65 -1.56
CA GLU A 410 -7.07 14.86 -1.22
C GLU A 410 -6.27 15.56 -2.33
N LEU A 411 -6.61 15.32 -3.61
CA LEU A 411 -5.99 16.05 -4.74
C LEU A 411 -6.49 17.50 -4.80
N ALA A 412 -7.79 17.72 -4.62
CA ALA A 412 -8.41 19.04 -4.59
C ALA A 412 -7.87 19.92 -3.43
N LEU A 413 -7.72 19.34 -2.22
CA LEU A 413 -7.08 19.98 -1.07
C LEU A 413 -5.59 20.31 -1.31
N ASN A 414 -4.93 19.54 -2.19
CA ASN A 414 -3.55 19.78 -2.61
C ASN A 414 -3.42 20.72 -3.83
N GLY A 415 -4.52 21.28 -4.35
CA GLY A 415 -4.51 22.19 -5.49
C GLY A 415 -4.28 21.52 -6.86
N VAL A 416 -4.49 20.21 -6.96
CA VAL A 416 -4.48 19.48 -8.23
C VAL A 416 -5.95 19.26 -8.66
N PRO A 417 -6.39 19.77 -9.82
CA PRO A 417 -7.77 19.59 -10.26
C PRO A 417 -8.04 18.16 -10.73
N SER A 418 -9.26 17.70 -10.50
CA SER A 418 -9.80 16.46 -11.08
C SER A 418 -9.95 16.56 -12.61
N ALA A 419 -10.08 15.43 -13.29
CA ALA A 419 -10.36 15.41 -14.72
C ALA A 419 -11.68 16.12 -15.07
N GLU A 420 -12.70 16.01 -14.22
CA GLU A 420 -13.99 16.67 -14.41
C GLU A 420 -13.86 18.20 -14.30
N GLU A 421 -13.17 18.72 -13.27
CA GLU A 421 -12.83 20.15 -13.18
C GLU A 421 -12.05 20.66 -14.41
N MET A 422 -11.18 19.83 -15.00
CA MET A 422 -10.43 20.16 -16.21
C MET A 422 -11.34 20.23 -17.46
N PHE A 423 -12.30 19.32 -17.62
CA PHE A 423 -13.34 19.39 -18.66
C PHE A 423 -14.27 20.60 -18.46
N GLU A 424 -14.66 20.93 -17.23
CA GLU A 424 -15.44 22.13 -16.93
C GLU A 424 -14.66 23.42 -17.19
N LEU A 425 -13.40 23.49 -16.78
CA LEU A 425 -12.54 24.66 -17.01
C LEU A 425 -12.32 24.88 -18.51
N TYR A 426 -12.07 23.81 -19.26
CA TYR A 426 -11.96 23.87 -20.72
C TYR A 426 -13.27 24.32 -21.37
N SER A 427 -14.42 23.76 -20.97
CA SER A 427 -15.74 24.12 -21.51
C SER A 427 -16.02 25.61 -21.29
N ARG A 428 -15.83 26.10 -20.05
CA ARG A 428 -15.96 27.53 -19.69
C ARG A 428 -14.98 28.41 -20.48
N THR A 429 -13.71 28.01 -20.57
CA THR A 429 -12.67 28.79 -21.26
C THR A 429 -12.95 28.89 -22.77
N MET A 430 -13.44 27.81 -23.39
CA MET A 430 -13.78 27.77 -24.82
C MET A 430 -15.12 28.44 -25.16
N GLY A 431 -16.04 28.55 -24.21
CA GLY A 431 -17.41 29.04 -24.44
C GLY A 431 -18.33 27.95 -25.01
N LEU A 432 -18.21 26.73 -24.48
CA LEU A 432 -19.03 25.57 -24.84
C LEU A 432 -20.04 25.26 -23.73
N GLU A 433 -21.21 24.76 -24.12
CA GLU A 433 -22.07 24.00 -23.20
C GLU A 433 -21.30 22.75 -22.71
N SER A 434 -21.58 22.32 -21.47
CA SER A 434 -20.83 21.26 -20.78
C SER A 434 -20.74 19.98 -21.60
N ILE A 435 -19.53 19.51 -21.88
CA ILE A 435 -19.25 18.32 -22.71
C ILE A 435 -19.91 17.08 -22.07
N PRO A 436 -21.03 16.56 -22.60
CA PRO A 436 -21.86 15.61 -21.86
C PRO A 436 -21.30 14.19 -21.85
N ASN A 437 -20.50 13.85 -22.87
CA ASN A 437 -19.90 12.53 -23.07
C ASN A 437 -18.36 12.59 -22.90
N TRP A 438 -17.84 13.36 -21.94
CA TRP A 438 -16.38 13.48 -21.74
C TRP A 438 -15.70 12.11 -21.47
N GLN A 439 -16.45 11.18 -20.89
CA GLN A 439 -16.07 9.79 -20.65
C GLN A 439 -15.69 9.05 -21.95
N PHE A 440 -16.37 9.32 -23.07
CA PHE A 440 -16.03 8.71 -24.38
C PHE A 440 -14.59 9.05 -24.80
N TYR A 441 -14.19 10.32 -24.63
CA TYR A 441 -12.87 10.80 -25.03
C TYR A 441 -11.76 10.26 -24.12
N MET A 442 -12.06 10.10 -22.82
CA MET A 442 -11.19 9.40 -21.87
C MET A 442 -11.06 7.90 -22.21
N SER A 443 -12.17 7.19 -22.46
CA SER A 443 -12.17 5.77 -22.87
C SER A 443 -11.42 5.55 -24.17
N PHE A 444 -11.59 6.44 -25.16
CA PHE A 444 -10.84 6.41 -26.41
C PHE A 444 -9.33 6.63 -26.19
N SER A 445 -8.95 7.51 -25.27
CA SER A 445 -7.54 7.79 -24.95
C SER A 445 -6.87 6.61 -24.26
N PHE A 446 -7.52 5.98 -23.27
CA PHE A 446 -7.04 4.73 -22.67
C PHE A 446 -6.98 3.60 -23.72
N PHE A 447 -8.05 3.39 -24.51
CA PHE A 447 -8.07 2.39 -25.59
C PHE A 447 -6.88 2.55 -26.56
N ARG A 448 -6.63 3.77 -27.06
CA ARG A 448 -5.49 4.09 -27.93
C ARG A 448 -4.15 3.70 -27.29
N GLN A 449 -3.97 3.96 -26.00
CA GLN A 449 -2.72 3.65 -25.29
C GLN A 449 -2.52 2.15 -25.08
N ALA A 450 -3.56 1.39 -24.72
CA ALA A 450 -3.48 -0.07 -24.65
C ALA A 450 -3.04 -0.69 -26.00
N VAL A 451 -3.60 -0.20 -27.12
CA VAL A 451 -3.21 -0.66 -28.46
C VAL A 451 -1.77 -0.29 -28.82
N ILE A 452 -1.26 0.87 -28.40
CA ILE A 452 0.14 1.27 -28.60
C ILE A 452 1.09 0.37 -27.81
N LEU A 453 0.81 0.15 -26.51
CA LEU A 453 1.60 -0.72 -25.64
C LEU A 453 1.64 -2.15 -26.18
N GLN A 454 0.48 -2.71 -26.55
CA GLN A 454 0.40 -4.06 -27.12
C GLN A 454 1.10 -4.16 -28.49
N SER A 455 1.01 -3.13 -29.35
CA SER A 455 1.75 -3.09 -30.62
C SER A 455 3.26 -3.10 -30.40
N ASN A 456 3.76 -2.36 -29.40
CA ASN A 456 5.18 -2.33 -29.04
C ASN A 456 5.63 -3.69 -28.47
N HIS A 457 4.82 -4.30 -27.62
CA HIS A 457 5.06 -5.65 -27.08
C HIS A 457 5.14 -6.70 -28.21
N ALA A 458 4.18 -6.72 -29.13
CA ALA A 458 4.16 -7.62 -30.28
C ALA A 458 5.38 -7.41 -31.22
N ASN A 459 5.77 -6.16 -31.47
CA ASN A 459 6.98 -5.85 -32.25
C ASN A 459 8.27 -6.31 -31.55
N SER A 460 8.32 -6.25 -30.22
CA SER A 460 9.44 -6.76 -29.41
C SER A 460 9.52 -8.28 -29.45
N LEU A 461 8.39 -8.99 -29.32
CA LEU A 461 8.35 -10.46 -29.40
C LEU A 461 8.75 -10.99 -30.78
N ASN A 462 8.32 -10.31 -31.85
CA ASN A 462 8.57 -10.73 -33.23
C ASN A 462 9.99 -10.40 -33.74
N GLY A 463 10.86 -9.80 -32.92
CA GLY A 463 12.24 -9.44 -33.30
C GLY A 463 12.36 -8.31 -34.35
N ASN A 464 11.24 -7.81 -34.87
CA ASN A 464 11.18 -6.72 -35.87
C ASN A 464 11.41 -5.32 -35.27
N GLY A 465 11.57 -5.22 -33.94
CA GLY A 465 12.05 -4.01 -33.28
C GLY A 465 13.46 -3.65 -33.73
N LEU A 466 13.58 -2.54 -34.48
CA LEU A 466 14.81 -2.01 -35.08
C LEU A 466 16.02 -2.05 -34.11
N ALA A 467 16.87 -3.07 -34.29
CA ALA A 467 18.17 -3.25 -33.64
C ALA A 467 18.18 -2.90 -32.13
N ALA A 468 17.34 -3.57 -31.34
CA ALA A 468 17.34 -3.49 -29.88
C ALA A 468 18.67 -4.04 -29.28
N ARG A 469 19.76 -3.27 -29.41
CA ARG A 469 20.99 -3.41 -28.62
C ARG A 469 20.69 -2.98 -27.18
N VAL A 470 19.91 -3.78 -26.48
CA VAL A 470 19.84 -3.76 -25.03
C VAL A 470 21.26 -4.01 -24.54
N LYS A 471 21.95 -2.94 -24.08
CA LYS A 471 23.16 -3.07 -23.27
C LYS A 471 22.74 -3.62 -21.92
N TRP A 472 22.49 -4.93 -21.88
CA TRP A 472 22.79 -5.73 -20.69
C TRP A 472 24.24 -5.42 -20.33
N ARG A 473 24.46 -4.56 -19.33
CA ARG A 473 25.75 -4.53 -18.65
C ARG A 473 25.90 -5.93 -18.03
N PRO A 474 26.90 -6.74 -18.43
CA PRO A 474 27.08 -8.03 -17.81
C PRO A 474 27.41 -7.80 -16.34
N TRP A 475 26.67 -8.40 -15.42
CA TRP A 475 27.17 -8.67 -14.07
C TRP A 475 28.19 -9.82 -14.16
N GLN A 476 29.29 -9.57 -14.86
CA GLN A 476 30.45 -10.45 -14.90
C GLN A 476 31.28 -10.25 -13.65
N ASN A 477 30.77 -10.77 -12.55
CA ASN A 477 31.57 -11.14 -11.39
C ASN A 477 31.04 -12.44 -10.77
N TRP A 478 30.94 -13.48 -11.59
CA TRP A 478 31.23 -14.88 -11.24
C TRP A 478 31.49 -15.69 -12.53
N HIS A 479 32.31 -16.74 -12.43
CA HIS A 479 32.75 -17.55 -13.58
C HIS A 479 31.84 -18.78 -13.78
N GLY A 480 31.51 -19.15 -15.03
CA GLY A 480 30.74 -20.38 -15.30
C GLY A 480 30.09 -20.46 -16.69
N THR A 481 30.80 -21.06 -17.65
CA THR A 481 30.39 -21.32 -19.04
C THR A 481 29.00 -21.93 -19.27
N LEU A 482 28.20 -21.30 -20.17
CA LEU A 482 27.40 -21.84 -21.33
C LEU A 482 26.67 -23.22 -21.25
N PRO A 483 25.57 -23.46 -22.02
CA PRO A 483 24.88 -22.61 -23.01
C PRO A 483 23.34 -22.52 -22.86
N LEU A 484 22.71 -21.69 -23.71
CA LEU A 484 21.26 -21.54 -23.86
C LEU A 484 20.53 -22.81 -24.35
N LYS A 485 19.30 -23.04 -23.86
CA LYS A 485 18.24 -23.74 -24.61
C LYS A 485 16.96 -22.89 -24.65
N ARG A 486 16.35 -22.80 -25.83
CA ARG A 486 15.02 -22.17 -26.03
C ARG A 486 13.94 -23.03 -25.36
N ALA A 487 13.06 -22.41 -24.59
CA ALA A 487 11.77 -22.97 -24.20
C ALA A 487 10.66 -22.09 -24.82
N SER A 488 9.68 -22.71 -25.46
CA SER A 488 8.57 -22.02 -26.14
C SER A 488 7.46 -21.66 -25.16
N VAL A 489 7.04 -20.38 -25.14
CA VAL A 489 5.86 -19.95 -24.39
C VAL A 489 4.59 -20.44 -25.10
N SER A 490 3.88 -21.38 -24.48
CA SER A 490 2.52 -21.75 -24.87
C SER A 490 1.53 -20.76 -24.23
N SER A 491 0.69 -20.12 -25.03
CA SER A 491 -0.30 -19.15 -24.54
C SER A 491 -1.41 -19.80 -23.71
N MET A 492 -1.58 -19.36 -22.47
CA MET A 492 -2.83 -19.58 -21.72
C MET A 492 -3.91 -18.56 -22.16
N PRO A 493 -5.20 -18.92 -22.11
CA PRO A 493 -6.30 -17.99 -22.41
C PRO A 493 -6.61 -17.06 -21.22
N CYS A 494 -7.07 -15.85 -21.52
CA CYS A 494 -7.57 -14.87 -20.55
C CYS A 494 -8.86 -15.41 -19.87
N PRO A 495 -9.04 -15.21 -18.55
CA PRO A 495 -10.32 -15.53 -17.89
C PRO A 495 -11.44 -14.65 -18.45
N GLU A 496 -12.62 -15.24 -18.66
CA GLU A 496 -13.72 -14.52 -19.30
C GLU A 496 -14.38 -13.51 -18.35
N LEU A 497 -14.38 -12.23 -18.75
CA LEU A 497 -15.21 -11.19 -18.14
C LEU A 497 -16.69 -11.37 -18.56
N GLN A 498 -17.33 -12.39 -18.01
CA GLN A 498 -18.78 -12.63 -18.00
C GLN A 498 -19.36 -12.10 -16.67
N GLY A 499 -20.57 -11.54 -16.68
CA GLY A 499 -21.20 -10.96 -15.47
C GLY A 499 -21.39 -9.45 -15.45
N PHE A 500 -21.60 -8.80 -16.59
CA PHE A 500 -22.03 -7.39 -16.68
C PHE A 500 -23.18 -7.23 -17.68
N GLU A 501 -24.42 -7.43 -17.21
CA GLU A 501 -25.62 -7.14 -18.00
C GLU A 501 -26.14 -5.72 -17.74
N GLN A 502 -26.25 -4.95 -18.83
CA GLN A 502 -27.05 -3.74 -19.03
C GLN A 502 -27.27 -2.77 -17.86
N LYS A 503 -26.34 -1.81 -17.76
CA LYS A 503 -26.65 -0.37 -17.75
C LYS A 503 -25.48 0.41 -18.36
N ASP A 504 -25.76 1.25 -19.36
CA ASP A 504 -24.75 1.91 -20.21
C ASP A 504 -24.01 3.08 -19.54
N ASN A 505 -23.64 2.92 -18.27
CA ASN A 505 -22.84 3.90 -17.53
C ASN A 505 -21.38 3.81 -17.98
N GLY A 506 -20.93 4.78 -18.79
CA GLY A 506 -19.57 4.82 -19.38
C GLY A 506 -18.41 4.72 -18.39
N GLN A 507 -18.65 4.95 -17.09
CA GLN A 507 -17.67 4.74 -16.02
C GLN A 507 -17.14 3.29 -15.95
N HIS A 508 -17.97 2.27 -16.17
CA HIS A 508 -17.50 0.87 -16.17
C HIS A 508 -16.60 0.55 -17.38
N LEU A 509 -16.79 1.25 -18.50
CA LEU A 509 -15.98 1.10 -19.71
C LEU A 509 -14.67 1.90 -19.63
N LEU A 510 -14.63 2.98 -18.84
CA LEU A 510 -13.39 3.60 -18.38
C LEU A 510 -12.58 2.62 -17.51
N THR A 511 -13.19 2.04 -16.47
CA THR A 511 -12.53 1.03 -15.63
C THR A 511 -12.04 -0.16 -16.46
N SER A 512 -12.82 -0.62 -17.45
CA SER A 512 -12.41 -1.68 -18.36
C SER A 512 -11.19 -1.29 -19.20
N ALA A 513 -11.18 -0.09 -19.80
CA ALA A 513 -10.05 0.41 -20.58
C ALA A 513 -8.78 0.58 -19.73
N GLN A 514 -8.92 1.05 -18.49
CA GLN A 514 -7.82 1.16 -17.52
C GLN A 514 -7.27 -0.21 -17.11
N ALA A 515 -8.14 -1.18 -16.81
CA ALA A 515 -7.73 -2.54 -16.46
C ALA A 515 -6.93 -3.19 -17.61
N ILE A 516 -7.34 -2.99 -18.86
CA ILE A 516 -6.64 -3.54 -20.04
C ILE A 516 -5.27 -2.89 -20.26
N LEU A 517 -5.05 -1.63 -19.85
CA LEU A 517 -3.68 -1.07 -19.81
C LEU A 517 -2.78 -1.82 -18.82
N LEU A 518 -3.28 -2.10 -17.61
CA LEU A 518 -2.54 -2.84 -16.58
C LEU A 518 -2.20 -4.26 -17.08
N ASP A 519 -3.17 -4.93 -17.71
CA ASP A 519 -3.04 -6.28 -18.27
C ASP A 519 -2.13 -6.37 -19.52
N SER A 520 -1.73 -5.25 -20.13
CA SER A 520 -1.03 -5.21 -21.44
C SER A 520 0.44 -5.70 -21.44
N GLY A 521 0.83 -6.50 -20.45
CA GLY A 521 2.13 -7.20 -20.42
C GLY A 521 3.30 -6.38 -19.84
N LEU A 522 3.02 -5.25 -19.18
CA LEU A 522 4.02 -4.41 -18.49
C LEU A 522 3.75 -4.17 -17.00
N LEU A 523 2.57 -4.54 -16.47
CA LEU A 523 2.16 -4.29 -15.08
C LEU A 523 1.46 -5.50 -14.43
N SER A 524 2.09 -6.68 -14.48
CA SER A 524 1.57 -7.90 -13.85
C SER A 524 1.75 -7.94 -12.30
N VAL A 525 1.29 -6.90 -11.59
CA VAL A 525 1.05 -6.91 -10.12
C VAL A 525 -0.12 -5.97 -9.77
N SER A 526 -1.27 -6.57 -9.38
CA SER A 526 -2.36 -6.03 -8.54
C SER A 526 -3.14 -4.74 -8.95
N CYS A 527 -4.49 -4.84 -9.04
CA CYS A 527 -5.46 -4.29 -8.06
C CYS A 527 -6.83 -3.77 -8.62
N CYS A 528 -7.95 -4.44 -8.27
CA CYS A 528 -9.35 -3.96 -8.06
C CYS A 528 -10.20 -5.15 -7.49
N ALA A 529 -11.24 -5.09 -6.62
CA ALA A 529 -12.00 -4.06 -5.88
C ALA A 529 -13.38 -3.58 -6.46
N LEU A 530 -14.23 -3.01 -5.55
CA LEU A 530 -15.38 -2.06 -5.74
C LEU A 530 -16.82 -2.61 -5.96
N GLN A 531 -17.95 -2.02 -5.46
CA GLN A 531 -18.27 -0.90 -4.51
C GLN A 531 -19.81 -0.89 -4.13
N ALA A 532 -20.28 0.09 -3.30
CA ALA A 532 -21.58 0.85 -3.39
C ALA A 532 -22.62 0.77 -2.20
N THR A 533 -23.53 1.75 -1.90
CA THR A 533 -23.44 3.24 -1.67
C THR A 533 -24.72 3.86 -0.97
N MET A 534 -24.61 5.07 -0.36
CA MET A 534 -25.65 6.13 -0.08
C MET A 534 -26.62 5.98 1.14
N LEU A 535 -27.27 7.04 1.70
CA LEU A 535 -27.70 8.39 1.23
C LEU A 535 -27.63 9.55 2.29
N ARG A 536 -28.14 10.77 1.96
CA ARG A 536 -28.06 12.08 2.70
C ARG A 536 -29.30 12.36 3.60
N THR A 537 -29.47 13.41 4.43
CA THR A 537 -28.96 14.81 4.62
C THR A 537 -29.00 15.20 6.15
N GLY A 538 -28.68 16.39 6.70
CA GLY A 538 -28.09 17.69 6.28
C GLY A 538 -28.51 18.88 7.20
N ILE A 539 -27.85 20.06 7.12
CA ILE A 539 -28.21 21.37 7.77
C ILE A 539 -28.02 21.37 9.35
N SER A 540 -27.79 22.44 10.15
CA SER A 540 -27.93 23.92 10.09
C SER A 540 -26.73 24.74 10.73
N ARG A 541 -26.97 25.86 11.44
CA ARG A 541 -25.98 26.79 12.06
C ARG A 541 -26.32 27.22 13.51
N THR A 542 -25.30 27.41 14.39
CA THR A 542 -24.92 28.71 15.04
C THR A 542 -23.71 28.65 16.01
N LEU A 543 -22.65 29.42 15.68
CA LEU A 543 -21.74 30.24 16.52
C LEU A 543 -21.01 29.76 17.80
N ARG A 544 -19.69 30.08 17.79
CA ARG A 544 -18.76 30.48 18.87
C ARG A 544 -18.02 29.39 19.70
N PRO A 545 -16.84 29.73 20.29
CA PRO A 545 -15.67 28.84 20.21
C PRO A 545 -15.29 28.10 21.50
N VAL A 546 -14.67 26.93 21.34
CA VAL A 546 -13.90 26.22 22.37
C VAL A 546 -12.65 25.61 21.71
N SER A 547 -11.53 25.63 22.42
CA SER A 547 -10.27 24.96 22.04
C SER A 547 -10.47 23.46 21.80
N ARG A 548 -9.92 22.92 20.70
CA ARG A 548 -9.95 21.48 20.42
C ARG A 548 -8.56 20.86 20.32
N ILE A 549 -8.37 19.80 21.09
CA ILE A 549 -7.26 18.84 20.99
C ILE A 549 -7.44 18.05 19.68
N SER A 550 -6.33 17.72 19.01
CA SER A 550 -6.34 17.06 17.70
C SER A 550 -6.63 15.56 17.80
N ALA A 551 -7.91 15.20 17.93
CA ALA A 551 -8.36 13.83 17.66
C ALA A 551 -8.27 13.54 16.16
N CYS A 552 -7.44 12.56 15.77
CA CYS A 552 -7.22 12.19 14.37
C CYS A 552 -8.51 11.71 13.72
N THR A 553 -9.11 12.56 12.89
CA THR A 553 -10.46 12.37 12.35
C THR A 553 -10.38 11.70 10.98
N TYR A 554 -10.37 10.36 10.98
CA TYR A 554 -10.90 9.63 9.83
C TYR A 554 -12.33 10.14 9.57
N SER A 555 -12.69 10.32 8.30
CA SER A 555 -14.06 10.64 7.90
C SER A 555 -14.96 9.44 8.17
N ALA A 556 -15.47 9.33 9.39
CA ALA A 556 -16.32 8.23 9.80
C ALA A 556 -17.56 8.15 8.89
N ALA A 557 -17.67 7.05 8.15
CA ALA A 557 -19.00 6.56 7.81
C ALA A 557 -19.75 6.35 9.14
N ALA A 558 -20.98 6.84 9.23
CA ALA A 558 -21.78 6.64 10.43
C ALA A 558 -21.93 5.14 10.69
N ILE A 559 -21.76 4.71 11.95
CA ILE A 559 -22.04 3.33 12.36
C ILE A 559 -23.49 3.04 11.93
N PRO A 560 -23.75 1.99 11.13
CA PRO A 560 -25.11 1.65 10.71
C PRO A 560 -26.04 1.48 11.90
N ALA A 561 -27.33 1.77 11.72
CA ALA A 561 -28.31 1.42 12.75
C ALA A 561 -28.36 -0.12 12.87
N PRO A 562 -28.10 -0.70 14.06
CA PRO A 562 -28.18 -2.14 14.22
C PRO A 562 -29.62 -2.63 14.04
N ASN A 563 -29.78 -3.79 13.41
CA ASN A 563 -30.93 -4.63 13.76
C ASN A 563 -30.66 -5.20 15.16
N THR A 564 -31.54 -4.91 16.12
CA THR A 564 -31.41 -5.42 17.50
C THR A 564 -31.88 -6.86 17.67
N GLN A 565 -32.55 -7.41 16.64
CA GLN A 565 -33.00 -8.80 16.56
C GLN A 565 -32.67 -9.34 15.15
N PRO A 566 -31.39 -9.60 14.82
CA PRO A 566 -30.99 -10.19 13.55
C PRO A 566 -31.58 -11.60 13.38
N ASP A 567 -32.07 -11.91 12.18
CA ASP A 567 -32.63 -13.22 11.83
C ASP A 567 -31.57 -14.33 11.88
N ILE A 568 -31.89 -15.47 12.52
CA ILE A 568 -30.91 -16.56 12.70
C ILE A 568 -30.97 -17.54 11.52
N HIS A 569 -30.11 -17.34 10.54
CA HIS A 569 -30.11 -18.14 9.31
C HIS A 569 -29.49 -19.55 9.47
N TYR A 570 -28.53 -19.74 10.39
CA TYR A 570 -27.72 -20.96 10.48
C TYR A 570 -27.46 -21.40 11.93
N ASN A 571 -27.94 -22.60 12.27
CA ASN A 571 -27.87 -23.19 13.61
C ASN A 571 -27.51 -24.69 13.60
N LYS A 572 -26.90 -25.16 12.51
CA LYS A 572 -26.60 -26.58 12.24
C LYS A 572 -25.10 -26.86 12.17
N LEU A 573 -24.72 -28.13 12.10
CA LEU A 573 -23.33 -28.53 11.83
C LEU A 573 -22.99 -28.25 10.37
N PHE A 574 -21.79 -27.73 10.09
CA PHE A 574 -21.30 -27.46 8.73
C PHE A 574 -20.23 -28.49 8.35
N ILE A 575 -20.54 -29.39 7.41
CA ILE A 575 -19.62 -30.45 6.96
C ILE A 575 -19.77 -30.60 5.44
N ASN A 576 -18.65 -30.67 4.70
CA ASN A 576 -18.66 -30.73 3.21
C ASN A 576 -19.45 -29.60 2.53
N ASN A 577 -19.45 -28.39 3.10
CA ASN A 577 -20.27 -27.26 2.63
C ASN A 577 -21.80 -27.53 2.67
N GLU A 578 -22.24 -28.44 3.54
CA GLU A 578 -23.63 -28.81 3.75
C GLU A 578 -24.02 -28.66 5.24
N TRP A 579 -25.33 -28.48 5.49
CA TRP A 579 -25.89 -28.24 6.81
C TRP A 579 -26.54 -29.52 7.36
N HIS A 580 -26.00 -30.05 8.47
CA HIS A 580 -26.41 -31.31 9.07
C HIS A 580 -26.93 -31.11 10.49
N ASP A 581 -27.98 -31.85 10.87
CA ASP A 581 -28.27 -32.06 12.30
C ASP A 581 -27.22 -33.03 12.89
N ALA A 582 -26.99 -32.96 14.19
CA ALA A 582 -26.17 -33.94 14.90
C ALA A 582 -26.71 -35.38 14.76
N VAL A 583 -25.84 -36.40 14.81
CA VAL A 583 -26.21 -37.84 14.74
C VAL A 583 -27.28 -38.17 15.78
N ASN A 584 -27.12 -37.64 16.99
CA ASN A 584 -27.99 -37.86 18.14
C ASN A 584 -29.32 -37.05 18.07
N LYS A 585 -29.51 -36.21 17.05
CA LYS A 585 -30.62 -35.25 16.87
C LYS A 585 -30.85 -34.26 18.03
N LYS A 586 -29.89 -34.10 18.94
CA LYS A 586 -29.98 -33.13 20.03
C LYS A 586 -29.68 -31.70 19.56
N THR A 587 -30.15 -30.75 20.36
CA THR A 587 -29.79 -29.33 20.28
C THR A 587 -29.53 -28.76 21.66
N PHE A 588 -28.74 -27.70 21.73
CA PHE A 588 -28.55 -26.87 22.93
C PHE A 588 -29.03 -25.43 22.67
N PRO A 589 -29.53 -24.70 23.69
CA PRO A 589 -29.85 -23.29 23.55
C PRO A 589 -28.57 -22.43 23.52
N THR A 590 -28.53 -21.41 22.66
CA THR A 590 -27.70 -20.22 22.90
C THR A 590 -28.57 -19.08 23.43
N ILE A 591 -27.99 -18.21 24.27
CA ILE A 591 -28.72 -17.29 25.16
C ILE A 591 -28.24 -15.86 24.93
N ASN A 592 -29.16 -14.90 24.83
CA ASN A 592 -28.81 -13.49 24.81
C ASN A 592 -28.44 -13.04 26.23
N PRO A 593 -27.18 -12.70 26.53
CA PRO A 593 -26.75 -12.36 27.88
C PRO A 593 -27.34 -11.04 28.42
N ALA A 594 -27.89 -10.18 27.56
CA ALA A 594 -28.52 -8.93 27.97
C ALA A 594 -29.95 -9.13 28.47
N THR A 595 -30.62 -10.23 28.10
CA THR A 595 -32.01 -10.51 28.49
C THR A 595 -32.19 -11.82 29.27
N GLY A 596 -31.23 -12.75 29.19
CA GLY A 596 -31.33 -14.10 29.73
C GLY A 596 -32.26 -15.03 28.95
N GLU A 597 -32.69 -14.64 27.74
CA GLU A 597 -33.58 -15.43 26.88
C GLU A 597 -32.80 -16.29 25.89
N VAL A 598 -33.36 -17.46 25.54
CA VAL A 598 -32.83 -18.30 24.46
C VAL A 598 -33.05 -17.60 23.13
N ILE A 599 -31.98 -17.39 22.36
CA ILE A 599 -32.03 -16.86 20.99
C ILE A 599 -32.58 -17.94 20.05
N CYS A 600 -31.94 -19.12 20.05
CA CYS A 600 -32.36 -20.27 19.29
C CYS A 600 -31.77 -21.57 19.85
N GLN A 601 -32.25 -22.70 19.32
CA GLN A 601 -31.62 -24.01 19.46
C GLN A 601 -30.55 -24.21 18.38
N VAL A 602 -29.40 -24.78 18.74
CA VAL A 602 -28.25 -25.08 17.86
C VAL A 602 -27.92 -26.57 17.95
N ALA A 603 -27.55 -27.22 16.85
CA ALA A 603 -27.23 -28.66 16.82
C ALA A 603 -26.10 -29.04 17.80
N GLU A 604 -26.35 -30.00 18.70
CA GLU A 604 -25.38 -30.48 19.69
C GLU A 604 -24.47 -31.55 19.06
N GLY A 605 -23.47 -31.11 18.31
CA GLY A 605 -22.44 -31.98 17.75
C GLY A 605 -21.69 -32.74 18.83
N ASP A 606 -21.50 -34.04 18.58
CA ASP A 606 -20.83 -34.97 19.48
C ASP A 606 -19.72 -35.72 18.70
N LYS A 607 -19.03 -36.67 19.34
CA LYS A 607 -17.95 -37.45 18.72
C LYS A 607 -18.32 -38.01 17.36
N ALA A 608 -19.51 -38.60 17.21
CA ALA A 608 -19.95 -39.19 15.94
C ALA A 608 -20.11 -38.17 14.79
N ASP A 609 -20.22 -36.87 15.09
CA ASP A 609 -20.22 -35.79 14.11
C ASP A 609 -18.83 -35.20 13.87
N VAL A 610 -17.97 -35.17 14.90
CA VAL A 610 -16.53 -34.90 14.74
C VAL A 610 -15.88 -35.95 13.84
N ASP A 611 -16.19 -37.23 14.03
CA ASP A 611 -15.67 -38.33 13.21
C ASP A 611 -16.05 -38.14 11.71
N LYS A 612 -17.27 -37.62 11.42
CA LYS A 612 -17.68 -37.22 10.05
C LYS A 612 -16.87 -36.01 9.55
N ALA A 613 -16.73 -34.97 10.37
CA ALA A 613 -16.02 -33.74 9.99
C ALA A 613 -14.53 -33.98 9.71
N VAL A 614 -13.88 -34.84 10.51
CA VAL A 614 -12.50 -35.27 10.25
C VAL A 614 -12.41 -36.13 8.99
N LYS A 615 -13.38 -37.04 8.75
CA LYS A 615 -13.44 -37.81 7.49
C LYS A 615 -13.62 -36.92 6.26
N ALA A 616 -14.36 -35.81 6.38
CA ALA A 616 -14.50 -34.78 5.34
C ALA A 616 -13.17 -34.03 5.12
N ALA A 617 -12.56 -33.49 6.17
CA ALA A 617 -11.26 -32.80 6.12
C ALA A 617 -10.15 -33.69 5.54
N LYS A 618 -10.00 -34.92 6.03
CA LYS A 618 -9.06 -35.93 5.51
C LYS A 618 -9.39 -36.37 4.07
N GLY A 619 -10.62 -36.18 3.61
CA GLY A 619 -11.02 -36.32 2.21
C GLY A 619 -10.51 -35.16 1.35
N ALA A 620 -10.77 -33.92 1.79
CA ALA A 620 -10.31 -32.70 1.13
C ALA A 620 -8.77 -32.58 1.10
N PHE A 621 -8.08 -33.11 2.10
CA PHE A 621 -6.61 -33.07 2.22
C PHE A 621 -5.86 -34.14 1.39
N ARG A 622 -6.54 -35.05 0.69
CA ARG A 622 -5.90 -36.12 -0.10
C ARG A 622 -4.99 -35.56 -1.20
N LEU A 623 -3.83 -36.19 -1.40
CA LEU A 623 -2.95 -35.87 -2.53
C LEU A 623 -3.73 -35.98 -3.84
N GLY A 624 -3.67 -34.94 -4.67
CA GLY A 624 -4.42 -34.86 -5.93
C GLY A 624 -5.83 -34.27 -5.82
N SER A 625 -6.33 -33.96 -4.61
CA SER A 625 -7.60 -33.24 -4.43
C SER A 625 -7.55 -31.80 -4.99
N PRO A 626 -8.70 -31.13 -5.20
CA PRO A 626 -8.72 -29.72 -5.58
C PRO A 626 -7.90 -28.85 -4.62
N TRP A 627 -8.08 -29.00 -3.30
CA TRP A 627 -7.36 -28.17 -2.31
C TRP A 627 -5.85 -28.44 -2.27
N ARG A 628 -5.40 -29.68 -2.51
CA ARG A 628 -3.97 -30.03 -2.57
C ARG A 628 -3.31 -29.71 -3.91
N ARG A 629 -4.09 -29.42 -4.95
CA ARG A 629 -3.62 -29.02 -6.29
C ARG A 629 -3.82 -27.54 -6.60
N MET A 630 -4.62 -26.84 -5.80
CA MET A 630 -4.87 -25.40 -5.90
C MET A 630 -3.58 -24.62 -5.68
N ASP A 631 -3.34 -23.65 -6.55
CA ASP A 631 -2.16 -22.80 -6.46
C ASP A 631 -2.15 -21.99 -5.17
N ALA A 632 -0.94 -21.64 -4.73
CA ALA A 632 -0.74 -20.97 -3.45
C ALA A 632 -1.39 -19.58 -3.41
N SER A 633 -1.36 -18.88 -4.55
CA SER A 633 -2.06 -17.62 -4.81
C SER A 633 -3.58 -17.76 -4.73
N ASP A 634 -4.15 -18.87 -5.18
CA ASP A 634 -5.60 -19.07 -5.23
C ASP A 634 -6.20 -19.26 -3.83
N ARG A 635 -5.46 -19.91 -2.91
CA ARG A 635 -5.84 -19.93 -1.48
C ARG A 635 -5.85 -18.53 -0.88
N GLY A 636 -4.92 -17.66 -1.30
CA GLY A 636 -4.92 -16.24 -0.95
C GLY A 636 -6.14 -15.50 -1.53
N MET A 637 -6.46 -15.74 -2.81
CA MET A 637 -7.64 -15.17 -3.47
C MET A 637 -8.96 -15.56 -2.77
N LEU A 638 -9.10 -16.81 -2.33
CA LEU A 638 -10.26 -17.26 -1.55
C LEU A 638 -10.32 -16.60 -0.16
N LEU A 639 -9.19 -16.43 0.53
CA LEU A 639 -9.14 -15.70 1.81
C LEU A 639 -9.47 -14.20 1.66
N HIS A 640 -9.05 -13.56 0.57
CA HIS A 640 -9.46 -12.18 0.24
C HIS A 640 -10.98 -12.10 0.03
N ARG A 641 -11.55 -12.96 -0.84
CA ARG A 641 -12.99 -12.99 -1.12
C ARG A 641 -13.83 -13.28 0.14
N LEU A 642 -13.33 -14.11 1.05
CA LEU A 642 -13.99 -14.34 2.34
C LEU A 642 -14.04 -13.09 3.21
N ALA A 643 -12.95 -12.30 3.24
CA ALA A 643 -12.97 -11.00 3.88
C ALA A 643 -13.96 -10.06 3.18
N ASP A 644 -14.02 -10.05 1.85
CA ASP A 644 -14.92 -9.17 1.10
C ASP A 644 -16.42 -9.52 1.35
N CYS A 645 -16.78 -10.80 1.46
CA CYS A 645 -18.13 -11.22 1.90
C CYS A 645 -18.42 -10.86 3.37
N ILE A 646 -17.45 -10.97 4.27
CA ILE A 646 -17.59 -10.54 5.68
C ILE A 646 -17.73 -9.00 5.78
N GLU A 647 -17.10 -8.25 4.87
CA GLU A 647 -17.21 -6.79 4.81
C GLU A 647 -18.57 -6.33 4.27
N ARG A 648 -19.12 -7.05 3.28
CA ARG A 648 -20.52 -6.90 2.81
C ARG A 648 -21.51 -7.09 3.95
N ASP A 649 -21.36 -8.17 4.72
CA ASP A 649 -22.33 -8.56 5.75
C ASP A 649 -21.98 -7.99 7.15
N ALA A 650 -21.01 -7.07 7.23
CA ALA A 650 -20.42 -6.56 8.47
C ALA A 650 -21.44 -6.01 9.47
N ALA A 651 -22.49 -5.33 9.00
CA ALA A 651 -23.52 -4.75 9.86
C ALA A 651 -24.42 -5.82 10.51
N TYR A 652 -24.70 -6.91 9.79
CA TYR A 652 -25.42 -8.08 10.32
C TYR A 652 -24.52 -8.90 11.24
N LEU A 653 -23.29 -9.17 10.84
CA LEU A 653 -22.32 -9.95 11.64
C LEU A 653 -22.01 -9.27 12.97
N ALA A 654 -21.82 -7.96 13.00
CA ALA A 654 -21.65 -7.21 14.25
C ALA A 654 -22.91 -7.22 15.13
N ALA A 655 -24.11 -7.23 14.55
CA ALA A 655 -25.36 -7.29 15.30
C ALA A 655 -25.58 -8.66 15.92
N LEU A 656 -25.27 -9.73 15.18
CA LEU A 656 -25.34 -11.10 15.64
C LEU A 656 -24.26 -11.40 16.69
N GLU A 657 -23.04 -10.85 16.54
CA GLU A 657 -21.98 -10.92 17.56
C GLU A 657 -22.44 -10.25 18.86
N THR A 658 -23.07 -9.08 18.78
CA THR A 658 -23.66 -8.40 19.95
C THR A 658 -24.81 -9.19 20.58
N LEU A 659 -25.68 -9.83 19.78
CA LEU A 659 -26.80 -10.63 20.29
C LEU A 659 -26.33 -11.86 21.08
N ASP A 660 -25.36 -12.60 20.53
CA ASP A 660 -24.90 -13.91 21.04
C ASP A 660 -23.82 -13.74 22.14
N ASN A 661 -22.96 -12.72 22.07
CA ASN A 661 -21.88 -12.47 23.07
C ASN A 661 -22.19 -11.35 24.08
N GLY A 662 -23.03 -10.37 23.74
CA GLY A 662 -23.31 -9.20 24.58
C GLY A 662 -22.32 -8.04 24.50
N LYS A 663 -21.21 -8.12 23.75
CA LYS A 663 -20.34 -6.94 23.53
C LYS A 663 -21.11 -5.79 22.85
N PRO A 664 -20.84 -4.50 23.18
CA PRO A 664 -21.53 -3.38 22.55
C PRO A 664 -21.39 -3.37 21.02
N TYR A 665 -22.48 -3.11 20.30
CA TYR A 665 -22.53 -3.13 18.83
C TYR A 665 -21.51 -2.19 18.19
N ALA A 666 -21.32 -1.01 18.79
CA ALA A 666 -20.29 -0.07 18.35
C ALA A 666 -18.87 -0.69 18.38
N VAL A 667 -18.57 -1.55 19.36
CA VAL A 667 -17.29 -2.27 19.45
C VAL A 667 -17.24 -3.40 18.41
N ALA A 668 -18.29 -4.22 18.31
CA ALA A 668 -18.35 -5.31 17.32
C ALA A 668 -18.14 -4.80 15.88
N TYR A 669 -18.78 -3.68 15.53
CA TYR A 669 -18.70 -3.10 14.20
C TYR A 669 -17.40 -2.31 13.93
N THR A 670 -16.84 -1.61 14.92
CA THR A 670 -15.64 -0.75 14.72
C THR A 670 -14.31 -1.39 15.13
N VAL A 671 -14.32 -2.50 15.87
CA VAL A 671 -13.13 -3.20 16.36
C VAL A 671 -13.10 -4.65 15.84
N ASP A 672 -14.02 -5.51 16.28
CA ASP A 672 -13.98 -6.95 16.00
C ASP A 672 -14.00 -7.25 14.49
N VAL A 673 -15.02 -6.77 13.76
CA VAL A 673 -15.11 -7.02 12.30
C VAL A 673 -13.93 -6.40 11.53
N PRO A 674 -13.51 -5.14 11.75
CA PRO A 674 -12.30 -4.60 11.13
C PRO A 674 -11.01 -5.37 11.45
N MET A 675 -10.89 -6.00 12.63
CA MET A 675 -9.76 -6.87 12.96
C MET A 675 -9.84 -8.24 12.26
N VAL A 676 -11.04 -8.82 12.11
CA VAL A 676 -11.30 -10.03 11.29
C VAL A 676 -10.87 -9.79 9.84
N LEU A 677 -11.33 -8.69 9.24
CA LEU A 677 -11.02 -8.32 7.87
C LEU A 677 -9.52 -8.13 7.66
N LYS A 678 -8.83 -7.43 8.59
CA LYS A 678 -7.37 -7.30 8.57
C LYS A 678 -6.66 -8.64 8.71
N CYS A 679 -7.14 -9.55 9.57
CA CYS A 679 -6.51 -10.85 9.79
C CYS A 679 -6.60 -11.76 8.56
N LEU A 680 -7.79 -11.86 7.96
CA LEU A 680 -8.00 -12.65 6.74
C LEU A 680 -7.22 -12.07 5.55
N ARG A 681 -7.29 -10.74 5.32
CA ARG A 681 -6.55 -10.07 4.23
C ARG A 681 -5.03 -10.09 4.43
N TYR A 682 -4.54 -10.15 5.68
CA TYR A 682 -3.12 -10.33 5.99
C TYR A 682 -2.65 -11.74 5.63
N TYR A 683 -3.35 -12.78 6.10
CA TYR A 683 -2.95 -14.16 5.81
C TYR A 683 -3.21 -14.60 4.37
N ALA A 684 -4.18 -13.99 3.69
CA ALA A 684 -4.33 -14.10 2.24
C ALA A 684 -3.03 -13.76 1.50
N GLY A 685 -2.36 -12.68 1.92
CA GLY A 685 -1.07 -12.24 1.36
C GLY A 685 0.11 -13.16 1.65
N TRP A 686 0.00 -14.11 2.59
CA TRP A 686 1.05 -15.07 2.96
C TRP A 686 0.94 -16.44 2.28
N ALA A 687 -0.20 -16.74 1.66
CA ALA A 687 -0.52 -18.09 1.18
C ALA A 687 0.51 -18.67 0.18
N ASP A 688 1.19 -17.80 -0.56
CA ASP A 688 2.21 -18.06 -1.59
C ASP A 688 3.64 -17.62 -1.20
N LYS A 689 3.87 -17.15 0.04
CA LYS A 689 5.16 -16.54 0.47
C LYS A 689 5.86 -17.27 1.62
N TRP A 690 5.29 -18.38 2.11
CA TRP A 690 5.88 -19.19 3.16
C TRP A 690 6.88 -20.23 2.61
N GLU A 691 8.02 -19.72 2.12
CA GLU A 691 9.02 -20.49 1.38
C GLU A 691 9.79 -21.52 2.22
N GLY A 692 10.19 -22.62 1.57
CA GLY A 692 11.21 -23.55 2.07
C GLY A 692 12.63 -22.98 2.00
N LYS A 693 13.65 -23.84 2.08
CA LYS A 693 15.07 -23.44 2.04
C LYS A 693 15.91 -24.39 1.21
N THR A 694 16.87 -23.88 0.45
CA THR A 694 18.00 -24.67 -0.07
C THR A 694 19.13 -24.68 0.95
N ILE A 695 19.68 -25.85 1.26
CA ILE A 695 20.63 -26.04 2.37
C ILE A 695 21.99 -26.52 1.82
N PRO A 696 23.10 -25.81 2.10
CA PRO A 696 24.44 -26.21 1.68
C PRO A 696 24.99 -27.32 2.61
N ILE A 697 24.40 -28.51 2.54
CA ILE A 697 24.79 -29.68 3.33
C ILE A 697 26.18 -30.21 2.93
N ASP A 698 26.85 -30.92 3.84
CA ASP A 698 28.13 -31.59 3.57
C ASP A 698 28.04 -32.71 2.51
N GLY A 699 29.17 -32.99 1.85
CA GLY A 699 29.26 -33.98 0.76
C GLY A 699 28.57 -33.57 -0.55
N ASP A 700 28.45 -34.52 -1.48
CA ASP A 700 27.88 -34.33 -2.81
C ASP A 700 26.35 -34.54 -2.84
N TYR A 701 25.63 -33.67 -2.15
CA TYR A 701 24.17 -33.70 -2.06
C TYR A 701 23.57 -32.33 -2.32
N PHE A 702 22.46 -32.30 -3.07
CA PHE A 702 21.53 -31.18 -3.10
C PHE A 702 20.47 -31.40 -2.01
N CYS A 703 20.35 -30.48 -1.07
CA CYS A 703 19.40 -30.54 0.04
C CYS A 703 18.46 -29.34 -0.01
N TYR A 704 17.16 -29.58 0.14
CA TYR A 704 16.16 -28.53 0.29
C TYR A 704 15.02 -28.96 1.20
N THR A 705 14.30 -28.00 1.80
CA THR A 705 13.07 -28.25 2.55
C THR A 705 11.84 -27.90 1.73
N ARG A 706 10.77 -28.66 1.96
CA ARG A 706 9.40 -28.31 1.57
C ARG A 706 8.63 -27.95 2.82
N HIS A 707 8.01 -26.78 2.84
CA HIS A 707 6.99 -26.44 3.82
C HIS A 707 5.65 -26.95 3.27
N GLU A 708 5.14 -28.02 3.87
CA GLU A 708 3.83 -28.59 3.53
C GLU A 708 2.83 -28.24 4.65
N PRO A 709 1.52 -28.14 4.36
CA PRO A 709 0.51 -28.10 5.43
C PRO A 709 0.59 -29.36 6.29
N ILE A 710 0.38 -29.21 7.60
CA ILE A 710 0.36 -30.32 8.57
C ILE A 710 -0.74 -31.34 8.22
N GLY A 711 -1.96 -30.87 7.96
CA GLY A 711 -3.09 -31.75 7.59
C GLY A 711 -4.44 -31.29 8.09
N VAL A 712 -5.09 -32.13 8.88
CA VAL A 712 -6.36 -31.86 9.56
C VAL A 712 -6.08 -31.13 10.88
N CYS A 713 -6.45 -29.86 10.92
CA CYS A 713 -6.31 -28.99 12.09
C CYS A 713 -7.62 -28.95 12.88
N GLY A 714 -7.61 -29.53 14.08
CA GLY A 714 -8.63 -29.34 15.10
C GLY A 714 -8.53 -27.95 15.73
N GLN A 715 -9.53 -27.10 15.58
CA GLN A 715 -9.48 -25.71 16.04
C GLN A 715 -10.60 -25.43 17.04
N ILE A 716 -10.25 -25.35 18.32
CA ILE A 716 -11.19 -25.00 19.40
C ILE A 716 -11.00 -23.51 19.69
N ILE A 717 -12.11 -22.76 19.77
CA ILE A 717 -12.09 -21.30 20.02
C ILE A 717 -12.98 -20.90 21.21
N PRO A 718 -12.58 -19.88 22.00
CA PRO A 718 -13.37 -19.34 23.09
C PRO A 718 -14.46 -18.36 22.59
N TRP A 719 -15.38 -18.03 23.49
CA TRP A 719 -16.57 -17.20 23.23
C TRP A 719 -16.35 -15.69 23.27
N ASN A 720 -15.17 -15.20 23.68
CA ASN A 720 -15.00 -13.79 24.05
C ASN A 720 -14.80 -12.84 22.85
N PHE A 721 -14.22 -13.34 21.76
CA PHE A 721 -14.19 -12.65 20.46
C PHE A 721 -14.48 -13.67 19.34
N PRO A 722 -15.72 -14.16 19.19
CA PRO A 722 -16.04 -15.33 18.37
C PRO A 722 -15.55 -15.22 16.92
N LEU A 723 -15.90 -14.15 16.20
CA LEU A 723 -15.46 -13.91 14.83
C LEU A 723 -13.94 -13.73 14.73
N LEU A 724 -13.35 -12.98 15.65
CA LEU A 724 -11.91 -12.69 15.62
C LEU A 724 -11.07 -13.95 15.89
N MET A 725 -11.48 -14.78 16.84
CA MET A 725 -10.84 -16.06 17.14
C MET A 725 -11.02 -17.05 15.99
N GLN A 726 -12.18 -17.09 15.34
CA GLN A 726 -12.34 -17.83 14.08
C GLN A 726 -11.35 -17.35 13.01
N ALA A 727 -11.21 -16.04 12.81
CA ALA A 727 -10.31 -15.47 11.82
C ALA A 727 -8.83 -15.75 12.10
N TRP A 728 -8.38 -15.62 13.36
CA TRP A 728 -7.01 -15.94 13.80
C TRP A 728 -6.65 -17.41 13.57
N LYS A 729 -7.62 -18.32 13.62
CA LYS A 729 -7.41 -19.76 13.40
C LYS A 729 -7.52 -20.15 11.93
N LEU A 730 -8.50 -19.63 11.19
CA LEU A 730 -8.72 -19.96 9.78
C LEU A 730 -7.66 -19.33 8.87
N GLY A 731 -7.28 -18.06 9.09
CA GLY A 731 -6.32 -17.33 8.27
C GLY A 731 -5.01 -18.09 7.99
N PRO A 732 -4.18 -18.37 9.01
CA PRO A 732 -2.90 -19.04 8.81
C PRO A 732 -3.04 -20.49 8.35
N ALA A 733 -4.08 -21.21 8.81
CA ALA A 733 -4.34 -22.59 8.44
C ALA A 733 -4.69 -22.74 6.95
N LEU A 734 -5.57 -21.88 6.43
CA LEU A 734 -6.00 -21.93 5.03
C LEU A 734 -4.93 -21.38 4.09
N ALA A 735 -4.20 -20.33 4.50
CA ALA A 735 -3.07 -19.79 3.74
C ALA A 735 -2.01 -20.88 3.48
N THR A 736 -1.61 -21.61 4.52
CA THR A 736 -0.67 -22.75 4.44
C THR A 736 -1.24 -23.99 3.75
N GLY A 737 -2.55 -24.06 3.49
CA GLY A 737 -3.20 -25.17 2.76
C GLY A 737 -3.65 -26.35 3.63
N ASN A 738 -3.82 -26.14 4.94
CA ASN A 738 -4.41 -27.13 5.84
C ASN A 738 -5.92 -27.28 5.60
N THR A 739 -6.53 -28.29 6.23
CA THR A 739 -7.99 -28.45 6.33
C THR A 739 -8.41 -28.36 7.80
N VAL A 740 -9.63 -27.92 8.07
CA VAL A 740 -10.07 -27.52 9.42
C VAL A 740 -11.29 -28.31 9.88
N VAL A 741 -11.26 -28.74 11.15
CA VAL A 741 -12.44 -29.11 11.94
C VAL A 741 -12.49 -28.18 13.15
N MET A 742 -13.41 -27.22 13.12
CA MET A 742 -13.54 -26.17 14.13
C MET A 742 -14.66 -26.48 15.12
N LYS A 743 -14.38 -26.34 16.43
CA LYS A 743 -15.38 -26.33 17.49
C LYS A 743 -15.51 -24.90 18.02
N VAL A 744 -16.66 -24.30 17.76
CA VAL A 744 -17.04 -22.96 18.25
C VAL A 744 -17.53 -23.07 19.69
N ALA A 745 -17.36 -22.02 20.50
CA ALA A 745 -17.82 -22.02 21.88
C ALA A 745 -19.35 -22.18 21.96
N GLU A 746 -19.80 -22.90 22.99
CA GLU A 746 -21.22 -23.21 23.22
C GLU A 746 -22.05 -21.97 23.59
N GLN A 747 -21.43 -20.93 24.17
CA GLN A 747 -22.07 -19.64 24.43
C GLN A 747 -22.30 -18.78 23.18
N THR A 748 -21.51 -18.96 22.12
CA THR A 748 -21.48 -18.01 20.98
C THR A 748 -21.24 -18.70 19.62
N PRO A 749 -22.13 -19.62 19.19
CA PRO A 749 -21.93 -20.35 17.94
C PRO A 749 -22.30 -19.56 16.68
N LEU A 750 -23.20 -18.57 16.75
CA LEU A 750 -24.03 -18.18 15.60
C LEU A 750 -23.27 -17.43 14.51
N THR A 751 -22.41 -16.47 14.86
CA THR A 751 -21.61 -15.71 13.89
C THR A 751 -20.62 -16.57 13.14
N ALA A 752 -19.97 -17.51 13.85
CA ALA A 752 -19.03 -18.44 13.26
C ALA A 752 -19.71 -19.45 12.30
N LEU A 753 -20.97 -19.83 12.55
CA LEU A 753 -21.79 -20.59 11.60
C LEU A 753 -22.19 -19.73 10.39
N TYR A 754 -22.53 -18.46 10.56
CA TYR A 754 -22.79 -17.58 9.42
C TYR A 754 -21.59 -17.44 8.49
N VAL A 755 -20.38 -17.26 9.03
CA VAL A 755 -19.14 -17.26 8.24
C VAL A 755 -18.94 -18.57 7.47
N ALA A 756 -19.42 -19.71 7.97
CA ALA A 756 -19.39 -20.98 7.22
C ALA A 756 -20.21 -20.91 5.92
N SER A 757 -21.34 -20.19 5.91
CA SER A 757 -22.12 -19.94 4.70
C SER A 757 -21.33 -19.11 3.67
N LEU A 758 -20.55 -18.14 4.12
CA LEU A 758 -19.69 -17.30 3.27
C LEU A 758 -18.48 -18.10 2.72
N ILE A 759 -17.93 -19.02 3.51
CA ILE A 759 -16.89 -19.96 3.05
C ILE A 759 -17.42 -20.85 1.92
N LYS A 760 -18.69 -21.27 1.97
CA LYS A 760 -19.36 -21.95 0.87
C LYS A 760 -19.58 -21.03 -0.33
N GLU A 761 -20.09 -19.82 -0.11
CA GLU A 761 -20.38 -18.82 -1.17
C GLU A 761 -19.14 -18.48 -2.00
N VAL A 762 -18.00 -18.28 -1.33
CA VAL A 762 -16.70 -17.95 -1.93
C VAL A 762 -16.09 -19.10 -2.74
N GLY A 763 -16.57 -20.33 -2.54
CA GLY A 763 -16.13 -21.50 -3.31
C GLY A 763 -14.93 -22.26 -2.73
N PHE A 764 -14.70 -22.21 -1.41
CA PHE A 764 -13.75 -23.13 -0.78
C PHE A 764 -14.19 -24.59 -1.03
N PRO A 765 -13.28 -25.52 -1.42
CA PRO A 765 -13.67 -26.89 -1.72
C PRO A 765 -14.35 -27.60 -0.55
N PRO A 766 -15.39 -28.44 -0.79
CA PRO A 766 -16.08 -29.19 0.26
C PRO A 766 -15.13 -29.95 1.19
N GLY A 767 -15.29 -29.72 2.49
CA GLY A 767 -14.52 -30.36 3.54
C GLY A 767 -13.23 -29.63 3.93
N VAL A 768 -12.85 -28.54 3.24
CA VAL A 768 -11.68 -27.74 3.63
C VAL A 768 -11.89 -27.02 4.97
N VAL A 769 -13.11 -26.56 5.24
CA VAL A 769 -13.54 -26.11 6.58
C VAL A 769 -14.80 -26.86 6.96
N ASN A 770 -14.83 -27.36 8.19
CA ASN A 770 -15.99 -28.01 8.81
C ASN A 770 -16.16 -27.39 10.20
N ILE A 771 -17.39 -27.07 10.60
CA ILE A 771 -17.69 -26.46 11.91
C ILE A 771 -18.70 -27.31 12.66
N VAL A 772 -18.32 -27.72 13.87
CA VAL A 772 -19.10 -28.58 14.76
C VAL A 772 -19.37 -27.81 16.07
N PRO A 773 -20.49 -27.06 16.17
CA PRO A 773 -20.99 -26.59 17.45
C PRO A 773 -21.38 -27.78 18.34
N GLY A 774 -21.29 -27.60 19.65
CA GLY A 774 -21.44 -28.64 20.66
C GLY A 774 -20.69 -28.26 21.94
N MET A 775 -20.60 -29.16 22.92
CA MET A 775 -19.96 -28.86 24.21
C MET A 775 -18.44 -29.12 24.19
N GLY A 776 -17.68 -28.45 25.07
CA GLY A 776 -16.25 -28.69 25.28
C GLY A 776 -15.92 -30.16 25.63
N PRO A 777 -16.58 -30.76 26.65
CA PRO A 777 -16.35 -32.15 27.04
C PRO A 777 -16.79 -33.22 26.03
N SER A 778 -17.60 -32.88 25.01
CA SER A 778 -17.99 -33.80 23.94
C SER A 778 -17.24 -33.52 22.65
N ALA A 779 -17.66 -32.54 21.85
CA ALA A 779 -17.05 -32.19 20.56
C ALA A 779 -15.58 -31.76 20.70
N GLY A 780 -15.25 -30.95 21.72
CA GLY A 780 -13.87 -30.52 21.97
C GLY A 780 -12.94 -31.68 22.34
N ALA A 781 -13.36 -32.52 23.29
CA ALA A 781 -12.63 -33.73 23.70
C ALA A 781 -12.54 -34.80 22.60
N ALA A 782 -13.54 -34.88 21.71
CA ALA A 782 -13.48 -35.73 20.52
C ALA A 782 -12.36 -35.26 19.57
N ILE A 783 -12.34 -33.97 19.20
CA ILE A 783 -11.26 -33.39 18.36
C ILE A 783 -9.88 -33.59 19.02
N ALA A 784 -9.80 -33.40 20.34
CA ALA A 784 -8.58 -33.61 21.13
C ALA A 784 -7.99 -35.01 21.00
N SER A 785 -8.84 -36.03 21.10
CA SER A 785 -8.47 -37.44 21.17
C SER A 785 -8.49 -38.16 19.81
N HIS A 786 -9.06 -37.55 18.77
CA HIS A 786 -9.19 -38.16 17.45
C HIS A 786 -7.82 -38.56 16.87
N MET A 787 -7.69 -39.81 16.41
CA MET A 787 -6.42 -40.37 15.91
C MET A 787 -6.01 -39.82 14.52
N ASP A 788 -6.99 -39.25 13.81
CA ASP A 788 -6.89 -38.74 12.43
C ASP A 788 -6.91 -37.20 12.35
N VAL A 789 -6.56 -36.52 13.46
CA VAL A 789 -6.35 -35.07 13.53
C VAL A 789 -4.86 -34.82 13.75
N ASP A 790 -4.22 -34.05 12.90
CA ASP A 790 -2.75 -33.90 12.84
C ASP A 790 -2.23 -32.74 13.72
N LYS A 791 -3.09 -31.72 13.95
CA LYS A 791 -2.82 -30.56 14.83
C LYS A 791 -4.06 -30.23 15.67
N VAL A 792 -3.87 -29.69 16.87
CA VAL A 792 -4.95 -29.18 17.72
C VAL A 792 -4.59 -27.90 18.49
N GLY A 793 -5.61 -27.12 18.89
CA GLY A 793 -5.49 -25.93 19.74
C GLY A 793 -6.21 -26.05 21.10
N GLN A 794 -5.62 -25.43 22.12
CA GLN A 794 -6.13 -25.27 23.51
C GLN A 794 -6.22 -26.55 24.37
N LEU A 795 -6.05 -26.43 25.70
CA LEU A 795 -6.23 -27.42 26.81
C LEU A 795 -5.88 -28.93 26.63
N ILE A 796 -5.16 -29.34 25.58
CA ILE A 796 -5.20 -30.73 25.07
C ILE A 796 -3.86 -31.48 25.15
N GLN A 797 -2.79 -30.89 25.70
CA GLN A 797 -1.42 -31.46 25.60
C GLN A 797 -1.29 -32.90 26.14
N GLN A 798 -1.96 -33.24 27.26
CA GLN A 798 -2.00 -34.62 27.76
C GLN A 798 -2.75 -35.57 26.80
N THR A 799 -3.89 -35.13 26.26
CA THR A 799 -4.72 -35.91 25.33
C THR A 799 -4.07 -36.10 23.96
N SER A 800 -3.24 -35.16 23.49
CA SER A 800 -2.34 -35.39 22.34
C SER A 800 -1.33 -36.50 22.65
N GLY A 801 -0.66 -36.40 23.81
CA GLY A 801 0.27 -37.44 24.30
C GLY A 801 -0.36 -38.82 24.42
N ALA A 802 -1.62 -38.89 24.83
CA ALA A 802 -2.39 -40.13 25.01
C ALA A 802 -3.15 -40.61 23.75
N SER A 803 -3.00 -39.96 22.59
CA SER A 803 -3.65 -40.37 21.33
C SER A 803 -2.63 -40.63 20.23
N ASN A 804 -2.31 -39.61 19.42
CA ASN A 804 -1.51 -39.74 18.19
C ASN A 804 -0.32 -38.76 18.13
N LEU A 805 0.03 -38.09 19.24
CA LEU A 805 1.09 -37.08 19.33
C LEU A 805 0.90 -35.86 18.40
N LYS A 806 -0.34 -35.57 17.99
CA LYS A 806 -0.72 -34.38 17.19
C LYS A 806 -0.08 -33.09 17.69
N LYS A 807 0.38 -32.23 16.78
CA LYS A 807 1.01 -30.93 17.12
C LYS A 807 0.04 -30.06 17.92
N VAL A 808 0.49 -29.51 19.05
CA VAL A 808 -0.35 -28.70 19.95
C VAL A 808 0.16 -27.27 20.01
N THR A 809 -0.74 -26.29 19.89
CA THR A 809 -0.50 -24.90 20.28
C THR A 809 -1.56 -24.44 21.27
N LEU A 810 -1.16 -23.64 22.25
CA LEU A 810 -2.03 -23.23 23.36
C LEU A 810 -2.03 -21.71 23.46
N GLU A 811 -3.19 -21.09 23.36
CA GLU A 811 -3.43 -19.73 23.85
C GLU A 811 -4.40 -19.82 25.02
N LEU A 812 -3.99 -19.31 26.18
CA LEU A 812 -4.62 -19.54 27.48
C LEU A 812 -4.77 -18.21 28.26
N GLY A 813 -5.30 -18.32 29.47
CA GLY A 813 -5.55 -17.18 30.36
C GLY A 813 -4.31 -16.42 30.83
N GLY A 814 -4.54 -15.26 31.43
CA GLY A 814 -3.49 -14.36 31.90
C GLY A 814 -3.78 -13.67 33.24
N LYS A 815 -2.74 -12.97 33.72
CA LYS A 815 -2.82 -12.04 34.86
C LYS A 815 -1.83 -10.90 34.65
N SER A 816 -2.02 -10.22 33.52
CA SER A 816 -1.07 -9.27 32.95
C SER A 816 -0.80 -8.09 33.90
N PRO A 817 0.47 -7.80 34.23
CA PRO A 817 0.84 -6.60 34.97
C PRO A 817 0.79 -5.38 34.05
N ASN A 818 0.27 -4.28 34.56
CA ASN A 818 0.30 -2.95 33.94
C ASN A 818 1.04 -2.02 34.90
N ILE A 819 2.21 -1.52 34.53
CA ILE A 819 3.14 -0.84 35.45
C ILE A 819 3.17 0.66 35.14
N ILE A 820 2.69 1.48 36.07
CA ILE A 820 2.61 2.94 35.96
C ILE A 820 3.69 3.58 36.85
N LEU A 821 4.69 4.20 36.22
CA LEU A 821 5.78 4.90 36.91
C LEU A 821 5.40 6.35 37.19
N SER A 822 6.08 6.96 38.16
CA SER A 822 5.83 8.35 38.59
C SER A 822 6.13 9.41 37.53
N ASP A 823 6.83 9.06 36.46
CA ASP A 823 7.11 9.89 35.28
C ASP A 823 6.20 9.59 34.07
N ALA A 824 5.14 8.78 34.26
CA ALA A 824 4.12 8.56 33.25
C ALA A 824 3.24 9.80 33.03
N ASN A 825 2.67 9.95 31.84
CA ASN A 825 1.55 10.86 31.63
C ASN A 825 0.31 10.31 32.38
N MET A 826 -0.11 11.02 33.44
CA MET A 826 -1.18 10.58 34.35
C MET A 826 -2.50 10.30 33.62
N ASP A 827 -2.95 11.19 32.74
CA ASP A 827 -4.25 11.05 32.08
C ASP A 827 -4.26 9.91 31.05
N GLU A 828 -3.20 9.79 30.24
CA GLU A 828 -3.02 8.66 29.33
C GLU A 828 -2.92 7.33 30.08
N ALA A 829 -2.17 7.29 31.19
CA ALA A 829 -2.03 6.09 32.01
C ALA A 829 -3.36 5.66 32.65
N VAL A 830 -4.18 6.60 33.15
CA VAL A 830 -5.49 6.29 33.74
C VAL A 830 -6.47 5.76 32.70
N ASP A 831 -6.62 6.43 31.55
CA ASP A 831 -7.55 5.98 30.51
C ASP A 831 -7.09 4.66 29.86
N GLN A 832 -5.79 4.49 29.61
CA GLN A 832 -5.25 3.23 29.09
C GLN A 832 -5.37 2.09 30.11
N ALA A 833 -5.16 2.32 31.40
CA ALA A 833 -5.36 1.29 32.43
C ALA A 833 -6.84 0.92 32.59
N ASN A 834 -7.77 1.88 32.46
CA ASN A 834 -9.21 1.60 32.41
C ASN A 834 -9.57 0.77 31.17
N MET A 835 -9.01 1.09 29.99
CA MET A 835 -9.22 0.28 28.79
C MET A 835 -8.60 -1.11 28.90
N ALA A 836 -7.43 -1.24 29.53
CA ALA A 836 -6.71 -2.50 29.74
C ALA A 836 -7.52 -3.55 30.51
N ILE A 837 -8.47 -3.14 31.37
CA ILE A 837 -9.24 -4.03 32.24
C ILE A 837 -10.74 -4.05 31.94
N PHE A 838 -11.34 -2.98 31.42
CA PHE A 838 -12.79 -2.91 31.16
C PHE A 838 -13.19 -3.12 29.69
N PHE A 839 -12.23 -3.30 28.77
CA PHE A 839 -12.49 -3.66 27.37
C PHE A 839 -13.11 -5.06 27.24
N ASN A 840 -14.09 -5.23 26.34
CA ASN A 840 -14.85 -6.47 26.14
C ASN A 840 -15.41 -7.04 27.46
N GLN A 841 -15.96 -6.17 28.30
CA GLN A 841 -16.40 -6.44 29.69
C GLN A 841 -15.32 -6.95 30.66
N GLY A 842 -14.03 -6.86 30.31
CA GLY A 842 -12.93 -7.50 31.04
C GLY A 842 -12.72 -8.99 30.70
N GLN A 843 -13.47 -9.48 29.70
CA GLN A 843 -13.40 -10.84 29.18
C GLN A 843 -12.26 -10.93 28.14
N CYS A 844 -11.05 -10.57 28.57
CA CYS A 844 -9.82 -10.55 27.75
C CYS A 844 -8.70 -11.30 28.47
N CYS A 845 -8.11 -12.32 27.82
CA CYS A 845 -7.00 -13.11 28.38
C CYS A 845 -5.75 -12.26 28.70
N CYS A 846 -5.55 -11.17 27.97
CA CYS A 846 -4.45 -10.22 28.16
C CYS A 846 -4.76 -9.09 29.17
N ALA A 847 -5.95 -9.05 29.80
CA ALA A 847 -6.40 -7.90 30.59
C ALA A 847 -5.41 -7.47 31.69
N GLY A 848 -5.24 -6.15 31.83
CA GLY A 848 -4.36 -5.43 32.77
C GLY A 848 -4.78 -5.54 34.24
N SER A 849 -5.09 -6.76 34.66
CA SER A 849 -5.74 -7.15 35.91
C SER A 849 -4.82 -7.13 37.14
N ARG A 850 -3.60 -6.59 37.01
CA ARG A 850 -2.74 -6.11 38.10
C ARG A 850 -2.13 -4.78 37.69
N THR A 851 -2.79 -3.67 38.03
CA THR A 851 -2.24 -2.32 37.76
C THR A 851 -1.34 -1.91 38.93
N TYR A 852 -0.03 -2.02 38.74
CA TYR A 852 0.99 -1.60 39.68
C TYR A 852 1.28 -0.10 39.48
N VAL A 853 1.17 0.71 40.53
CA VAL A 853 1.34 2.17 40.46
C VAL A 853 2.36 2.62 41.50
N GLN A 854 3.30 3.48 41.10
CA GLN A 854 4.39 3.92 41.97
C GLN A 854 3.88 4.80 43.12
N GLU A 855 4.44 4.62 44.33
CA GLU A 855 3.91 5.14 45.59
C GLU A 855 3.62 6.66 45.61
N SER A 856 4.39 7.46 44.87
CA SER A 856 4.28 8.93 44.82
C SER A 856 3.08 9.44 44.03
N ILE A 857 2.60 8.68 43.02
CA ILE A 857 1.45 9.06 42.17
C ILE A 857 0.19 8.21 42.45
N TYR A 858 0.31 7.20 43.32
CA TYR A 858 -0.72 6.20 43.57
C TYR A 858 -2.09 6.78 43.95
N ASN A 859 -2.15 7.74 44.88
CA ASN A 859 -3.42 8.25 45.40
C ASN A 859 -4.23 8.96 44.29
N GLU A 860 -3.57 9.81 43.50
CA GLU A 860 -4.17 10.54 42.38
C GLU A 860 -4.61 9.59 41.26
N PHE A 861 -3.77 8.63 40.89
CA PHE A 861 -4.11 7.63 39.88
C PHE A 861 -5.34 6.81 40.29
N VAL A 862 -5.43 6.43 41.57
CA VAL A 862 -6.57 5.70 42.13
C VAL A 862 -7.84 6.56 42.08
N GLU A 863 -7.77 7.83 42.47
CA GLU A 863 -8.89 8.78 42.42
C GLU A 863 -9.41 8.97 41.00
N ARG A 864 -8.54 9.34 40.05
CA ARG A 864 -8.89 9.51 38.63
C ARG A 864 -9.44 8.21 38.01
N SER A 865 -8.88 7.05 38.37
CA SER A 865 -9.38 5.74 37.90
C SER A 865 -10.79 5.42 38.41
N VAL A 866 -11.07 5.71 39.68
CA VAL A 866 -12.40 5.53 40.29
C VAL A 866 -13.42 6.47 39.67
N GLU A 867 -13.05 7.71 39.33
CA GLU A 867 -13.91 8.58 38.54
C GLU A 867 -14.18 8.01 37.15
N ARG A 868 -13.15 7.54 36.42
CA ARG A 868 -13.30 7.03 35.06
C ARG A 868 -14.17 5.78 34.98
N ALA A 869 -14.08 4.89 35.96
CA ALA A 869 -14.94 3.71 36.10
C ALA A 869 -16.38 4.08 36.47
N LYS A 870 -16.60 5.00 37.41
CA LYS A 870 -17.95 5.50 37.76
C LYS A 870 -18.67 6.20 36.61
N LYS A 871 -17.92 6.80 35.68
CA LYS A 871 -18.44 7.44 34.47
C LYS A 871 -18.75 6.44 33.33
N ARG A 872 -18.36 5.16 33.45
CA ARG A 872 -18.52 4.18 32.37
C ARG A 872 -19.97 3.74 32.19
N VAL A 873 -20.51 3.88 30.97
CA VAL A 873 -21.91 3.51 30.69
C VAL A 873 -22.08 1.99 30.57
N VAL A 874 -22.83 1.40 31.50
CA VAL A 874 -23.31 0.00 31.48
C VAL A 874 -24.76 -0.02 31.00
N GLY A 875 -25.14 -0.97 30.13
CA GLY A 875 -26.53 -1.12 29.69
C GLY A 875 -26.69 -1.96 28.43
N ASP A 876 -27.85 -1.85 27.78
CA ASP A 876 -28.15 -2.50 26.50
C ASP A 876 -26.99 -2.34 25.49
N PRO A 877 -26.38 -3.43 25.01
CA PRO A 877 -25.22 -3.35 24.12
C PRO A 877 -25.56 -2.84 22.71
N PHE A 878 -26.83 -2.81 22.30
CA PHE A 878 -27.23 -2.18 21.03
C PHE A 878 -27.35 -0.65 21.12
N ASN A 879 -27.44 -0.08 22.32
CA ASN A 879 -27.40 1.36 22.52
C ASN A 879 -25.99 1.89 22.24
N LEU A 880 -25.84 2.75 21.23
CA LEU A 880 -24.54 3.30 20.78
C LEU A 880 -23.82 4.17 21.84
N LYS A 881 -24.44 4.44 23.00
CA LYS A 881 -23.79 5.08 24.16
C LYS A 881 -23.19 4.10 25.17
N THR A 882 -23.47 2.80 25.05
CA THR A 882 -23.02 1.78 25.99
C THR A 882 -21.53 1.47 25.81
N GLU A 883 -20.74 1.66 26.86
CA GLU A 883 -19.33 1.26 26.91
C GLU A 883 -19.15 -0.17 27.46
N HIS A 884 -20.19 -0.77 28.05
CA HIS A 884 -20.09 -2.02 28.80
C HIS A 884 -21.39 -2.84 28.72
N GLY A 885 -21.32 -3.99 28.06
CA GLY A 885 -22.43 -4.96 28.01
C GLY A 885 -22.50 -5.88 29.24
N PRO A 886 -23.27 -6.97 29.18
CA PRO A 886 -23.27 -8.04 30.17
C PRO A 886 -22.04 -8.96 30.04
N GLN A 887 -21.83 -9.83 31.02
CA GLN A 887 -20.95 -11.00 30.88
C GLN A 887 -21.63 -12.06 30.00
N VAL A 888 -20.88 -12.99 29.41
CA VAL A 888 -21.41 -13.89 28.37
C VAL A 888 -22.49 -14.89 28.85
N ASP A 889 -22.41 -15.36 30.10
CA ASP A 889 -23.31 -16.37 30.66
C ASP A 889 -23.41 -16.27 32.19
N ASP A 890 -24.32 -17.05 32.78
CA ASP A 890 -24.49 -17.10 34.24
C ASP A 890 -23.26 -17.72 34.96
N GLU A 891 -22.57 -18.69 34.36
CA GLU A 891 -21.38 -19.30 35.01
C GLU A 891 -20.30 -18.24 35.26
N GLN A 892 -19.95 -17.47 34.23
CA GLN A 892 -19.02 -16.35 34.32
C GLN A 892 -19.55 -15.26 35.26
N TYR A 893 -20.84 -14.92 35.18
CA TYR A 893 -21.47 -13.93 36.06
C TYR A 893 -21.33 -14.28 37.55
N GLN A 894 -21.76 -15.49 37.96
CA GLN A 894 -21.64 -15.96 39.35
C GLN A 894 -20.17 -16.08 39.77
N LYS A 895 -19.29 -16.56 38.89
CA LYS A 895 -17.85 -16.68 39.12
C LYS A 895 -17.19 -15.32 39.38
N ILE A 896 -17.50 -14.29 38.59
CA ILE A 896 -16.97 -12.92 38.78
C ILE A 896 -17.50 -12.34 40.09
N LEU A 897 -18.79 -12.51 40.41
CA LEU A 897 -19.34 -12.09 41.71
C LEU A 897 -18.65 -12.81 42.89
N SER A 898 -18.27 -14.08 42.73
CA SER A 898 -17.50 -14.82 43.74
C SER A 898 -16.10 -14.23 43.97
N TYR A 899 -15.40 -13.80 42.90
CA TYR A 899 -14.11 -13.12 43.01
C TYR A 899 -14.24 -11.73 43.67
N ILE A 900 -15.29 -10.98 43.34
CA ILE A 900 -15.60 -9.71 44.00
C ILE A 900 -15.81 -9.92 45.51
N ASN A 901 -16.49 -11.00 45.90
CA ASN A 901 -16.70 -11.30 47.32
C ASN A 901 -15.44 -11.83 48.03
N SER A 902 -14.58 -12.60 47.34
CA SER A 902 -13.24 -12.97 47.83
C SER A 902 -12.36 -11.74 48.05
N GLY A 903 -12.35 -10.77 47.12
CA GLY A 903 -11.64 -9.50 47.28
C GLY A 903 -12.05 -8.72 48.53
N LYS A 904 -13.37 -8.59 48.77
CA LYS A 904 -13.91 -7.98 50.00
C LYS A 904 -13.47 -8.74 51.27
N HIS A 905 -13.49 -10.07 51.23
CA HIS A 905 -13.19 -10.93 52.38
C HIS A 905 -11.70 -10.95 52.74
N GLU A 906 -10.82 -10.92 51.73
CA GLU A 906 -9.37 -10.92 51.88
C GLU A 906 -8.79 -9.55 52.27
N GLY A 907 -9.65 -8.53 52.46
CA GLY A 907 -9.26 -7.21 52.93
C GLY A 907 -8.86 -6.21 51.84
N ALA A 908 -9.12 -6.51 50.56
CA ALA A 908 -8.91 -5.53 49.49
C ALA A 908 -9.94 -4.39 49.58
N LYS A 909 -9.48 -3.15 49.40
CA LYS A 909 -10.30 -1.96 49.60
C LYS A 909 -11.18 -1.70 48.39
N LEU A 910 -12.47 -2.03 48.48
CA LEU A 910 -13.46 -1.71 47.44
C LEU A 910 -13.64 -0.18 47.31
N LEU A 911 -13.48 0.36 46.11
CA LEU A 911 -13.55 1.82 45.84
C LEU A 911 -14.76 2.23 45.00
N CYS A 912 -15.21 1.35 44.11
CA CYS A 912 -16.46 1.48 43.36
C CYS A 912 -16.89 0.11 42.81
N GLY A 913 -18.15 0.01 42.39
CA GLY A 913 -18.73 -1.23 41.89
C GLY A 913 -18.95 -2.27 43.01
N GLY A 914 -18.74 -3.54 42.66
CA GLY A 914 -18.78 -4.65 43.62
C GLY A 914 -20.11 -5.38 43.73
N SER A 915 -21.05 -5.16 42.80
CA SER A 915 -22.34 -5.87 42.71
C SER A 915 -22.85 -5.96 41.26
N ALA A 916 -24.02 -6.57 41.07
CA ALA A 916 -24.80 -6.51 39.84
C ALA A 916 -25.13 -5.05 39.44
N ALA A 917 -25.31 -4.81 38.14
CA ALA A 917 -25.64 -3.50 37.57
C ALA A 917 -27.08 -3.41 37.01
N ALA A 918 -27.80 -4.53 36.90
CA ALA A 918 -29.21 -4.59 36.51
C ALA A 918 -29.90 -5.81 37.13
N ASP A 919 -31.23 -5.77 37.25
CA ASP A 919 -32.05 -6.90 37.75
C ASP A 919 -32.27 -8.00 36.69
N ARG A 920 -31.84 -7.76 35.44
CA ARG A 920 -32.02 -8.65 34.28
C ARG A 920 -30.78 -8.60 33.38
N GLY A 921 -30.37 -9.76 32.89
CA GLY A 921 -29.12 -9.92 32.12
C GLY A 921 -27.89 -9.92 33.01
N TYR A 922 -26.77 -10.42 32.50
CA TYR A 922 -25.55 -10.70 33.29
C TYR A 922 -24.67 -9.46 33.53
N PHE A 923 -25.26 -8.34 33.92
CA PHE A 923 -24.56 -7.06 34.06
C PHE A 923 -23.88 -6.90 35.44
N ILE A 924 -22.58 -6.62 35.44
CA ILE A 924 -21.77 -6.37 36.65
C ILE A 924 -21.22 -4.95 36.60
N GLN A 925 -21.19 -4.27 37.75
CA GLN A 925 -20.67 -2.91 37.86
C GLN A 925 -19.13 -2.87 37.65
N PRO A 926 -18.59 -1.88 36.91
CA PRO A 926 -17.16 -1.60 36.85
C PRO A 926 -16.55 -1.46 38.25
N THR A 927 -15.81 -2.48 38.66
CA THR A 927 -15.34 -2.65 40.04
C THR A 927 -13.86 -2.32 40.15
N ILE A 928 -13.48 -1.52 41.14
CA ILE A 928 -12.06 -1.26 41.47
C ILE A 928 -11.79 -1.63 42.94
N PHE A 929 -10.78 -2.47 43.13
CA PHE A 929 -10.12 -2.70 44.41
C PHE A 929 -8.77 -1.98 44.46
N GLY A 930 -8.60 -1.12 45.47
CA GLY A 930 -7.32 -0.53 45.85
C GLY A 930 -6.64 -1.31 46.96
N ASP A 931 -5.38 -0.95 47.20
CA ASP A 931 -4.52 -1.45 48.28
C ASP A 931 -4.33 -2.99 48.24
N VAL A 932 -4.47 -3.56 47.03
CA VAL A 932 -4.40 -5.01 46.76
C VAL A 932 -2.97 -5.53 46.96
N GLN A 933 -2.86 -6.67 47.64
CA GLN A 933 -1.60 -7.37 47.94
C GLN A 933 -1.41 -8.57 46.99
N ASP A 934 -0.16 -8.91 46.65
CA ASP A 934 0.09 -9.95 45.64
C ASP A 934 -0.38 -11.34 46.05
N ASN A 935 -0.56 -11.64 47.34
CA ASN A 935 -1.05 -12.93 47.82
C ASN A 935 -2.57 -13.11 47.71
N MET A 936 -3.33 -12.05 47.43
CA MET A 936 -4.79 -12.11 47.30
C MET A 936 -5.20 -12.94 46.08
N LYS A 937 -6.30 -13.67 46.18
CA LYS A 937 -6.89 -14.47 45.09
C LYS A 937 -7.20 -13.59 43.87
N ILE A 938 -7.77 -12.41 44.10
CA ILE A 938 -8.02 -11.42 43.03
C ILE A 938 -6.74 -10.90 42.36
N ALA A 939 -5.57 -11.00 43.00
CA ALA A 939 -4.28 -10.67 42.41
C ALA A 939 -3.65 -11.86 41.65
N ARG A 940 -3.93 -13.11 42.04
CA ARG A 940 -3.31 -14.32 41.45
C ARG A 940 -4.15 -15.01 40.36
N GLU A 941 -5.47 -14.98 40.45
CA GLU A 941 -6.37 -15.72 39.56
C GLU A 941 -7.03 -14.83 38.49
N GLU A 942 -7.37 -15.44 37.36
CA GLU A 942 -8.00 -14.75 36.23
C GLU A 942 -9.51 -14.61 36.50
N ILE A 943 -9.96 -13.37 36.73
CA ILE A 943 -11.35 -13.06 37.04
C ILE A 943 -12.20 -13.06 35.76
N PHE A 944 -11.62 -12.60 34.64
CA PHE A 944 -12.23 -12.55 33.31
C PHE A 944 -13.56 -11.76 33.27
N GLY A 945 -13.58 -10.61 33.94
CA GLY A 945 -14.72 -9.71 34.10
C GLY A 945 -14.28 -8.34 34.63
N PRO A 946 -15.20 -7.41 34.93
CA PRO A 946 -14.89 -5.99 35.12
C PRO A 946 -14.39 -5.65 36.53
N VAL A 947 -13.24 -6.21 36.90
CA VAL A 947 -12.65 -6.06 38.24
C VAL A 947 -11.16 -5.70 38.15
N MET A 948 -10.87 -4.44 38.48
CA MET A 948 -9.54 -3.85 38.49
C MET A 948 -8.88 -3.98 39.86
N GLN A 949 -7.64 -4.45 39.87
CA GLN A 949 -6.78 -4.51 41.05
C GLN A 949 -5.70 -3.44 40.90
N ILE A 950 -5.63 -2.52 41.85
CA ILE A 950 -4.57 -1.51 41.92
C ILE A 950 -3.63 -1.85 43.10
N LEU A 951 -2.34 -2.02 42.78
CA LEU A 951 -1.27 -2.41 43.70
C LEU A 951 -0.24 -1.28 43.79
N LYS A 952 0.30 -1.02 44.98
CA LYS A 952 1.35 -0.01 45.20
C LYS A 952 2.73 -0.64 45.08
N PHE A 953 3.70 0.05 44.47
CA PHE A 953 5.13 -0.32 44.46
C PHE A 953 6.03 0.89 44.67
N LYS A 954 7.31 0.67 45.00
CA LYS A 954 8.31 1.71 45.24
C LYS A 954 9.42 1.73 44.18
N SER A 955 10.07 0.60 43.92
CA SER A 955 11.24 0.51 43.02
C SER A 955 10.94 -0.25 41.72
N VAL A 956 11.76 -0.02 40.69
CA VAL A 956 11.62 -0.68 39.37
C VAL A 956 11.96 -2.17 39.47
N GLU A 957 12.98 -2.50 40.26
CA GLU A 957 13.46 -3.86 40.52
C GLU A 957 12.40 -4.67 41.30
N GLU A 958 11.80 -4.04 42.31
CA GLU A 958 10.71 -4.58 43.11
C GLU A 958 9.49 -4.93 42.24
N VAL A 959 9.03 -3.99 41.39
CA VAL A 959 7.87 -4.25 40.54
C VAL A 959 8.17 -5.23 39.41
N ILE A 960 9.39 -5.29 38.87
CA ILE A 960 9.78 -6.35 37.92
C ILE A 960 9.67 -7.74 38.56
N LEU A 961 10.13 -7.91 39.80
CA LEU A 961 10.02 -9.18 40.52
C LEU A 961 8.54 -9.56 40.75
N ARG A 962 7.73 -8.63 41.27
CA ARG A 962 6.30 -8.85 41.58
C ARG A 962 5.45 -9.06 40.31
N ALA A 963 5.73 -8.32 39.24
CA ALA A 963 5.11 -8.50 37.92
C ALA A 963 5.40 -9.91 37.37
N ASN A 964 6.63 -10.40 37.53
CA ASN A 964 7.07 -11.72 37.07
C ASN A 964 6.62 -12.89 37.95
N ASP A 965 6.36 -12.66 39.25
CA ASP A 965 5.84 -13.66 40.20
C ASP A 965 4.38 -14.04 39.89
N THR A 966 4.23 -14.91 38.89
CA THR A 966 2.97 -15.52 38.50
C THR A 966 3.24 -16.72 37.59
N LYS A 967 2.31 -17.70 37.59
CA LYS A 967 2.32 -18.82 36.63
C LYS A 967 2.04 -18.37 35.18
N TYR A 968 1.42 -17.21 35.01
CA TYR A 968 1.03 -16.64 33.72
C TYR A 968 2.14 -15.81 33.06
N GLY A 969 1.95 -15.45 31.81
CA GLY A 969 2.88 -14.64 31.03
C GLY A 969 2.34 -14.21 29.66
N LEU A 970 1.04 -13.89 29.54
CA LEU A 970 0.48 -13.54 28.23
C LEU A 970 0.93 -12.16 27.74
N ALA A 971 0.52 -11.10 28.43
CA ALA A 971 0.90 -9.73 28.12
C ALA A 971 1.37 -8.97 29.37
N ALA A 972 1.96 -7.79 29.15
CA ALA A 972 2.26 -6.79 30.16
C ALA A 972 2.27 -5.38 29.53
N ALA A 973 2.32 -4.33 30.34
CA ALA A 973 2.66 -3.00 29.85
C ALA A 973 3.46 -2.17 30.87
N VAL A 974 4.12 -1.13 30.36
CA VAL A 974 4.84 -0.13 31.16
C VAL A 974 4.51 1.28 30.66
N PHE A 975 4.24 2.20 31.61
CA PHE A 975 3.95 3.60 31.36
C PHE A 975 5.03 4.46 32.02
N THR A 976 5.79 5.21 31.20
CA THR A 976 6.98 5.98 31.58
C THR A 976 7.41 6.89 30.42
N THR A 977 7.99 8.05 30.73
CA THR A 977 8.64 8.93 29.75
C THR A 977 10.15 8.67 29.64
N ASP A 978 10.74 7.89 30.54
CA ASP A 978 12.15 7.51 30.53
C ASP A 978 12.40 6.27 29.64
N ILE A 979 13.13 6.47 28.54
CA ILE A 979 13.51 5.42 27.58
C ILE A 979 14.31 4.29 28.22
N ASN A 980 15.14 4.57 29.23
CA ASN A 980 15.95 3.56 29.90
C ASN A 980 15.08 2.64 30.75
N LYS A 981 14.12 3.23 31.49
CA LYS A 981 13.13 2.46 32.27
C LYS A 981 12.25 1.64 31.35
N ALA A 982 11.76 2.22 30.24
CA ALA A 982 10.96 1.51 29.25
C ALA A 982 11.68 0.25 28.72
N GLN A 983 12.92 0.38 28.26
CA GLN A 983 13.72 -0.73 27.73
C GLN A 983 14.12 -1.74 28.81
N TYR A 984 14.53 -1.29 30.00
CA TYR A 984 14.92 -2.18 31.10
C TYR A 984 13.75 -3.02 31.58
N ILE A 985 12.57 -2.40 31.75
CA ILE A 985 11.34 -3.09 32.17
C ILE A 985 10.85 -4.02 31.06
N SER A 986 10.81 -3.58 29.79
CA SER A 986 10.32 -4.43 28.69
C SER A 986 11.16 -5.70 28.52
N ASN A 987 12.48 -5.58 28.65
CA ASN A 987 13.41 -6.71 28.50
C ASN A 987 13.44 -7.62 29.72
N SER A 988 12.97 -7.14 30.89
CA SER A 988 12.93 -7.91 32.14
C SER A 988 11.59 -8.60 32.42
N LEU A 989 10.52 -8.23 31.70
CA LEU A 989 9.18 -8.81 31.86
C LEU A 989 9.04 -10.13 31.08
N ARG A 990 8.64 -11.20 31.78
CA ARG A 990 8.44 -12.54 31.23
C ARG A 990 7.02 -12.70 30.67
N ALA A 991 6.69 -11.88 29.69
CA ALA A 991 5.40 -11.86 28.99
C ALA A 991 5.59 -12.00 27.46
N GLY A 992 4.56 -12.51 26.77
CA GLY A 992 4.54 -12.70 25.32
C GLY A 992 4.49 -11.41 24.51
N THR A 993 3.79 -10.40 25.01
CA THR A 993 3.73 -9.05 24.47
C THR A 993 3.96 -8.05 25.60
N VAL A 994 4.82 -7.06 25.40
CA VAL A 994 4.95 -5.92 26.32
C VAL A 994 4.64 -4.64 25.57
N TRP A 995 3.61 -3.92 25.99
CA TRP A 995 3.27 -2.60 25.47
C TRP A 995 3.99 -1.49 26.25
N ILE A 996 4.34 -0.39 25.57
CA ILE A 996 4.96 0.79 26.19
C ILE A 996 4.05 1.99 25.91
N ASN A 997 3.59 2.67 26.97
CA ASN A 997 2.66 3.81 26.91
C ASN A 997 1.33 3.53 26.18
N CYS A 998 0.91 2.27 26.07
CA CYS A 998 -0.37 1.84 25.49
C CYS A 998 -0.81 0.47 26.04
N TYR A 999 -2.03 0.03 25.72
CA TYR A 999 -2.54 -1.31 26.04
C TYR A 999 -3.45 -1.85 24.93
N ASN A 1000 -3.60 -3.18 24.82
CA ASN A 1000 -4.46 -3.84 23.83
C ASN A 1000 -4.20 -3.43 22.36
N VAL A 1001 -2.98 -3.01 22.03
CA VAL A 1001 -2.59 -2.67 20.65
C VAL A 1001 -2.21 -3.94 19.91
N PHE A 1002 -3.15 -4.48 19.13
CA PHE A 1002 -2.97 -5.66 18.29
C PHE A 1002 -2.74 -5.26 16.83
N GLY A 1003 -1.62 -5.69 16.25
CA GLY A 1003 -1.36 -5.67 14.81
C GLY A 1003 -1.30 -7.09 14.27
N VAL A 1004 -2.00 -7.37 13.17
CA VAL A 1004 -2.01 -8.72 12.53
C VAL A 1004 -0.63 -9.16 12.04
N GLN A 1005 0.29 -8.21 11.87
CA GLN A 1005 1.69 -8.37 11.52
C GLN A 1005 2.58 -8.78 12.71
N ALA A 1006 2.16 -8.51 13.94
CA ALA A 1006 2.94 -8.78 15.15
C ALA A 1006 2.49 -10.12 15.77
N PRO A 1007 3.41 -11.00 16.19
CA PRO A 1007 3.04 -12.23 16.88
C PRO A 1007 2.46 -11.94 18.26
N PHE A 1008 1.44 -12.70 18.63
CA PHE A 1008 0.87 -12.73 19.96
C PHE A 1008 0.95 -14.16 20.51
N GLY A 1009 1.16 -14.30 21.82
CA GLY A 1009 0.99 -15.59 22.49
C GLY A 1009 1.83 -15.78 23.75
N GLY A 1010 1.43 -16.73 24.60
CA GLY A 1010 1.89 -16.80 25.98
C GLY A 1010 3.36 -17.14 26.25
N TYR A 1011 3.87 -16.66 27.38
CA TYR A 1011 4.95 -17.28 28.16
C TYR A 1011 4.36 -18.14 29.29
N LYS A 1012 5.16 -19.06 29.83
CA LYS A 1012 4.82 -19.92 30.99
C LYS A 1012 3.48 -20.66 30.77
N ALA A 1013 2.56 -20.65 31.73
CA ALA A 1013 1.25 -21.30 31.63
C ALA A 1013 0.19 -20.49 30.85
N SER A 1014 0.56 -19.37 30.22
CA SER A 1014 -0.36 -18.62 29.35
C SER A 1014 -0.37 -19.09 27.89
N GLY A 1015 0.58 -19.94 27.47
CA GLY A 1015 0.55 -20.48 26.11
C GLY A 1015 1.83 -21.14 25.61
N THR A 1016 1.72 -21.79 24.44
CA THR A 1016 2.81 -22.42 23.69
C THR A 1016 2.56 -22.28 22.18
N GLY A 1017 3.58 -21.83 21.43
CA GLY A 1017 3.43 -21.36 20.05
C GLY A 1017 3.15 -19.85 19.99
N ARG A 1018 2.77 -19.35 18.82
CA ARG A 1018 2.33 -17.97 18.57
C ARG A 1018 1.25 -17.95 17.50
N GLU A 1019 0.34 -16.99 17.60
CA GLU A 1019 -0.61 -16.64 16.56
C GLU A 1019 -0.34 -15.21 16.06
N LEU A 1020 -0.95 -14.82 14.94
CA LEU A 1020 -0.61 -13.59 14.18
C LEU A 1020 0.86 -13.56 13.68
N GLY A 1021 1.17 -12.56 12.85
CA GLY A 1021 2.50 -12.37 12.26
C GLY A 1021 2.92 -13.49 11.31
N GLU A 1022 4.21 -13.53 11.00
CA GLU A 1022 4.85 -14.60 10.23
C GLU A 1022 4.93 -15.90 11.05
N TYR A 1023 5.26 -15.79 12.34
CA TYR A 1023 5.35 -16.89 13.31
C TYR A 1023 4.07 -17.74 13.44
N GLY A 1024 2.90 -17.18 13.14
CA GLY A 1024 1.65 -17.95 13.06
C GLY A 1024 1.70 -19.07 12.02
N LEU A 1025 2.48 -18.93 10.94
CA LEU A 1025 2.60 -19.90 9.84
C LEU A 1025 3.40 -21.15 10.22
N GLU A 1026 4.46 -20.99 11.04
CA GLU A 1026 5.25 -22.10 11.59
C GLU A 1026 4.35 -23.16 12.23
N ASN A 1027 3.38 -22.67 13.02
CA ASN A 1027 2.45 -23.47 13.78
C ASN A 1027 1.44 -24.26 12.93
N TYR A 1028 1.37 -24.01 11.62
CA TYR A 1028 0.54 -24.72 10.64
C TYR A 1028 1.35 -25.46 9.56
N THR A 1029 2.67 -25.56 9.74
CA THR A 1029 3.61 -26.15 8.77
C THR A 1029 4.22 -27.48 9.21
N GLU A 1030 4.41 -28.38 8.26
CA GLU A 1030 5.26 -29.56 8.36
C GLU A 1030 6.48 -29.42 7.45
N VAL A 1031 7.68 -29.62 8.01
CA VAL A 1031 8.93 -29.37 7.29
C VAL A 1031 9.52 -30.68 6.82
N LYS A 1032 9.57 -30.88 5.50
CA LYS A 1032 10.10 -32.10 4.87
C LYS A 1032 11.43 -31.79 4.17
N THR A 1033 12.52 -32.29 4.73
CA THR A 1033 13.84 -32.28 4.08
C THR A 1033 13.89 -33.29 2.94
N VAL A 1034 14.43 -32.90 1.79
CA VAL A 1034 14.69 -33.75 0.63
C VAL A 1034 16.16 -33.63 0.27
N THR A 1035 16.90 -34.72 0.45
CA THR A 1035 18.34 -34.80 0.17
C THR A 1035 18.57 -35.71 -1.04
N ILE A 1036 19.10 -35.15 -2.12
CA ILE A 1036 19.34 -35.83 -3.39
C ILE A 1036 20.84 -35.96 -3.60
N LYS A 1037 21.34 -37.19 -3.79
CA LYS A 1037 22.74 -37.41 -4.19
C LYS A 1037 22.96 -36.84 -5.59
N ILE A 1038 23.98 -35.99 -5.75
CA ILE A 1038 24.41 -35.41 -7.02
C ILE A 1038 25.81 -35.92 -7.39
N PRO A 1039 26.27 -35.78 -8.65
CA PRO A 1039 27.59 -36.26 -9.05
C PRO A 1039 28.74 -35.50 -8.38
N GLN A 1040 28.56 -34.20 -8.17
CA GLN A 1040 29.50 -33.30 -7.48
C GLN A 1040 28.72 -32.07 -7.00
N LYS A 1041 28.92 -31.64 -5.74
CA LYS A 1041 28.42 -30.35 -5.23
C LYS A 1041 29.39 -29.24 -5.61
N ASN A 1042 28.84 -28.11 -6.05
CA ASN A 1042 29.55 -26.85 -6.23
C ASN A 1042 28.81 -25.76 -5.42
N SER A 1043 29.54 -24.72 -5.04
CA SER A 1043 29.03 -23.51 -4.36
C SER A 1043 28.35 -22.55 -5.33
#